data_AF-A0A1E2UUI5-F1
#
_entry.id   AF-A0A1E2UUI5-F1
#
_cell.length_a   1.000
_cell.length_b   1.000
_cell.length_c   1.000
_cell.angle_alpha   90.00
_cell.angle_beta   90.00
_cell.angle_gamma   90.00
#
_symmetry.space_group_name_H-M   'P 1'
#
loop_
_entity.id
_entity.type
_entity.pdbx_description
1 polymer ?
#
loop_
_entity_poly.entity_id
_entity_poly.type
_entity_poly.pdbx_seq_one_letter_code
_entity_poly.pdbx_strand_id
1 'polypeptide(L)'
;MNALPNTLQLTPERNRLSIKQLVAGGIFLVIALVLTNLVPTIEIAWVSVILLLTIYLFAFEVVAVDVAAASIMVVLGLTSLLAPFMGLEQGLVNNQHLFDGFSSNAVISIIAVMIIGAGLDKTGIMGSVAAFILKIGGTTESRIIPIISATVGFISSFMQNVGAAALFLPVVSRISARSGLPMSRLLMPMGFTAILGGTMTMVGSSPLILLNDLILTSNKALPESQQMETWGLFSVTPIGVALILTGILYFVIAGRFVLPKTKSESSTSGTDPMQYFQDVYGLSYHLSEMVVTDESSLIGKELDEVETLYRVRIIATKISGEANRIGPGALARDVAIQSGMVLGVVADPESLNNFVSTFNLKKRDTLRTFSGDLSANKAGIAEVVIPPSSSLIGKSARDVWMRKTYGLAMIGLHRNGETMREGEDIRNMPFMAGDTLVVHTPWDVLPRIEKDKNFVVVTTEYPHEELRPHKIGWAMLFFGIALSMVLFTDIRLSVALLTGAMGMVLSGVLNIEEAYEAVSWKTVFLLASLIPLGLAVETTGTAKWIAEQVLFVVGDMPIWVIQLAVAILATFFTLVMSNVGATVLLVPLAVNIAIGAGANPAVFALTVAIATSNSFLIPTHQVNALIMGPAGYRVADFMRAGGIMTVLFLTVMMLVMNLVF
;
A
#
# COMPACT_ATOMS: atom_id res chain seq x y z
N MET A 1 -17.76 -40.37 22.94
CA MET A 1 -18.81 -39.52 23.53
C MET A 1 -18.11 -38.39 24.26
N ASN A 2 -18.34 -37.15 23.81
CA ASN A 2 -18.02 -35.84 24.41
C ASN A 2 -16.52 -35.49 24.56
N ALA A 3 -16.01 -34.31 24.20
CA ALA A 3 -16.52 -33.14 23.48
C ALA A 3 -15.28 -32.39 22.97
N LEU A 4 -15.22 -32.06 21.67
CA LEU A 4 -14.20 -31.17 21.11
C LEU A 4 -14.65 -29.73 21.37
N PRO A 5 -13.79 -28.84 21.90
CA PRO A 5 -14.14 -27.44 22.10
C PRO A 5 -14.15 -26.72 20.75
N ASN A 6 -15.26 -26.03 20.51
CA ASN A 6 -15.58 -25.11 19.42
C ASN A 6 -14.36 -24.60 18.63
N THR A 7 -14.24 -25.12 17.42
CA THR A 7 -13.66 -24.37 16.31
C THR A 7 -14.37 -23.01 16.24
N LEU A 8 -13.60 -21.94 16.29
CA LEU A 8 -14.03 -20.60 15.92
C LEU A 8 -14.46 -20.63 14.45
N GLN A 9 -15.70 -21.05 14.21
CA GLN A 9 -16.45 -20.66 13.04
C GLN A 9 -16.54 -19.13 13.11
N LEU A 10 -15.72 -18.45 12.32
CA LEU A 10 -16.02 -17.12 11.83
C LEU A 10 -17.34 -17.22 11.06
N THR A 11 -18.45 -17.20 11.80
CA THR A 11 -19.73 -16.86 11.21
C THR A 11 -19.54 -15.49 10.57
N PRO A 12 -19.87 -15.31 9.27
CA PRO A 12 -19.87 -13.97 8.71
C PRO A 12 -20.90 -13.20 9.52
N GLU A 13 -20.47 -12.19 10.28
CA GLU A 13 -21.39 -11.25 10.89
C GLU A 13 -22.37 -10.81 9.80
N ARG A 14 -23.65 -11.05 10.03
CA ARG A 14 -24.70 -10.48 9.19
C ARG A 14 -24.47 -8.97 9.23
N ASN A 15 -23.98 -8.41 8.12
CA ASN A 15 -23.83 -6.99 7.87
C ASN A 15 -25.21 -6.31 8.01
N ARG A 16 -25.63 -6.04 9.24
CA ARG A 16 -26.81 -5.23 9.52
C ARG A 16 -26.39 -3.79 9.31
N LEU A 17 -27.07 -3.11 8.40
CA LEU A 17 -26.88 -1.68 8.17
C LEU A 17 -26.90 -0.93 9.51
N SER A 18 -25.89 -0.10 9.72
CA SER A 18 -25.84 0.79 10.88
C SER A 18 -27.03 1.74 10.87
N ILE A 19 -27.51 2.13 12.06
CA ILE A 19 -28.57 3.15 12.20
C ILE A 19 -28.22 4.42 11.41
N LYS A 20 -26.93 4.81 11.40
CA LYS A 20 -26.46 5.96 10.62
C LYS A 20 -26.67 5.77 9.11
N GLN A 21 -26.40 4.56 8.60
CA GLN A 21 -26.60 4.22 7.20
C GLN A 21 -28.09 4.24 6.86
N LEU A 22 -28.96 3.69 7.73
CA LEU A 22 -30.41 3.71 7.52
C LEU A 22 -30.99 5.14 7.51
N VAL A 23 -30.58 5.98 8.46
CA VAL A 23 -31.01 7.39 8.53
C VAL A 23 -30.53 8.15 7.30
N ALA A 24 -29.26 7.99 6.92
CA ALA A 24 -28.73 8.59 5.71
C ALA A 24 -29.47 8.12 4.46
N GLY A 25 -29.77 6.82 4.34
CA GLY A 25 -30.55 6.26 3.24
C GLY A 25 -31.94 6.89 3.14
N GLY A 26 -32.61 7.10 4.28
CA GLY A 26 -33.87 7.84 4.35
C GLY A 26 -33.75 9.28 3.84
N ILE A 27 -32.69 10.00 4.23
CA ILE A 27 -32.43 11.37 3.77
C ILE A 27 -32.18 11.40 2.26
N PHE A 28 -31.33 10.53 1.74
CA PHE A 28 -31.03 10.44 0.31
C PHE A 28 -32.28 10.09 -0.51
N LEU A 29 -33.15 9.23 0.02
CA LEU A 29 -34.42 8.89 -0.63
C LEU A 29 -35.37 10.08 -0.67
N VAL A 30 -35.47 10.85 0.42
CA VAL A 30 -36.27 12.10 0.43
C VAL A 30 -35.69 13.11 -0.57
N ILE A 31 -34.38 13.32 -0.59
CA ILE A 31 -33.72 14.21 -1.55
C ILE A 31 -34.00 13.76 -2.99
N ALA A 32 -33.92 12.45 -3.26
CA ALA A 32 -34.23 11.89 -4.57
C ALA A 32 -35.69 12.17 -4.98
N LEU A 33 -36.65 11.93 -4.08
CA LEU A 33 -38.08 12.21 -4.32
C LEU A 33 -38.35 13.71 -4.54
N VAL A 34 -37.65 14.59 -3.83
CA VAL A 34 -37.76 16.04 -4.06
C VAL A 34 -37.19 16.39 -5.44
N LEU A 35 -36.01 15.86 -5.79
CA LEU A 35 -35.36 16.10 -7.08
C LEU A 35 -36.20 15.62 -8.25
N THR A 36 -36.89 14.48 -8.15
CA THR A 36 -37.77 14.00 -9.23
C THR A 36 -38.90 14.96 -9.58
N ASN A 37 -39.27 15.88 -8.68
CA ASN A 37 -40.27 16.91 -8.94
C ASN A 37 -39.67 18.22 -9.51
N LEU A 38 -38.35 18.38 -9.49
CA LEU A 38 -37.65 19.59 -9.93
C LEU A 38 -37.00 19.44 -11.32
N VAL A 39 -36.72 18.20 -11.72
CA VAL A 39 -36.05 17.87 -12.98
C VAL A 39 -36.97 17.99 -14.19
N PRO A 40 -36.44 18.35 -15.37
CA PRO A 40 -37.25 18.68 -16.54
C PRO A 40 -37.73 17.44 -17.32
N THR A 41 -37.05 16.29 -17.21
CA THR A 41 -37.43 15.05 -17.91
C THR A 41 -37.35 13.82 -17.02
N ILE A 42 -38.03 12.75 -17.42
CA ILE A 42 -38.09 11.50 -16.64
C ILE A 42 -36.77 10.73 -16.69
N GLU A 43 -36.01 10.85 -17.79
CA GLU A 43 -34.65 10.32 -17.93
C GLU A 43 -33.73 10.96 -16.88
N ILE A 44 -33.76 12.29 -16.76
CA ILE A 44 -32.96 13.03 -15.79
C ILE A 44 -33.38 12.68 -14.35
N ALA A 45 -34.67 12.44 -14.10
CA ALA A 45 -35.16 11.96 -12.81
C ALA A 45 -34.50 10.64 -12.41
N TRP A 46 -34.55 9.63 -13.28
CA TRP A 46 -33.99 8.31 -12.99
C TRP A 46 -32.47 8.33 -12.87
N VAL A 47 -31.77 9.07 -13.73
CA VAL A 47 -30.32 9.21 -13.61
C VAL A 47 -29.94 9.94 -12.32
N SER A 48 -30.68 10.97 -11.92
CA SER A 48 -30.45 11.67 -10.64
C SER A 48 -30.65 10.76 -9.43
N VAL A 49 -31.67 9.90 -9.46
CA VAL A 49 -31.91 8.88 -8.42
C VAL A 49 -30.74 7.90 -8.36
N ILE A 50 -30.28 7.38 -9.51
CA ILE A 50 -29.15 6.44 -9.58
C ILE A 50 -27.85 7.12 -9.11
N LEU A 51 -27.64 8.39 -9.45
CA LEU A 51 -26.48 9.16 -9.04
C LEU A 51 -26.47 9.37 -7.52
N LEU A 52 -27.61 9.75 -6.92
CA LEU A 52 -27.77 9.85 -5.47
C LEU A 52 -27.56 8.51 -4.77
N LEU A 53 -28.09 7.41 -5.34
CA LEU A 53 -27.87 6.06 -4.84
C LEU A 53 -26.37 5.71 -4.88
N THR A 54 -25.67 6.04 -5.97
CA THR A 54 -24.23 5.80 -6.12
C THR A 54 -23.44 6.57 -5.07
N ILE A 55 -23.75 7.85 -4.88
CA ILE A 55 -23.14 8.70 -3.85
C ILE A 55 -23.40 8.11 -2.46
N TYR A 56 -24.62 7.70 -2.16
CA TYR A 56 -24.97 7.07 -0.88
C TYR A 56 -24.18 5.77 -0.63
N LEU A 57 -24.12 4.87 -1.62
CA LEU A 57 -23.41 3.61 -1.49
C LEU A 57 -21.91 3.80 -1.23
N PHE A 58 -21.29 4.77 -1.91
CA PHE A 58 -19.88 5.09 -1.71
C PHE A 58 -19.62 5.84 -0.40
N ALA A 59 -20.40 6.88 -0.12
CA ALA A 59 -20.23 7.75 1.04
C ALA A 59 -20.33 7.04 2.38
N PHE A 60 -21.20 6.04 2.44
CA PHE A 60 -21.48 5.30 3.66
C PHE A 60 -20.89 3.89 3.65
N GLU A 61 -20.09 3.56 2.63
CA GLU A 61 -19.46 2.24 2.43
C GLU A 61 -20.41 1.08 2.76
N VAL A 62 -21.66 1.18 2.29
CA VAL A 62 -22.72 0.19 2.58
C VAL A 62 -22.31 -1.21 2.10
N VAL A 63 -21.62 -1.23 0.97
CA VAL A 63 -20.92 -2.38 0.39
C VAL A 63 -19.56 -1.91 -0.09
N ALA A 64 -18.67 -2.85 -0.42
CA ALA A 64 -17.39 -2.51 -1.03
C ALA A 64 -17.60 -1.71 -2.33
N VAL A 65 -16.74 -0.73 -2.59
CA VAL A 65 -16.91 0.27 -3.66
C VAL A 65 -17.02 -0.38 -5.05
N ASP A 66 -16.27 -1.46 -5.28
CA ASP A 66 -16.33 -2.29 -6.49
C ASP A 66 -17.67 -3.01 -6.65
N VAL A 67 -18.22 -3.55 -5.55
CA VAL A 67 -19.56 -4.17 -5.54
C VAL A 67 -20.65 -3.15 -5.79
N ALA A 68 -20.56 -1.96 -5.18
CA ALA A 68 -21.48 -0.85 -5.45
C ALA A 68 -21.42 -0.44 -6.92
N ALA A 69 -20.24 -0.24 -7.49
CA ALA A 69 -20.08 0.12 -8.90
C ALA A 69 -20.66 -0.94 -9.85
N ALA A 70 -20.35 -2.22 -9.62
CA ALA A 70 -20.91 -3.32 -10.40
C ALA A 70 -22.45 -3.39 -10.27
N SER A 71 -22.98 -3.14 -9.07
CA SER A 71 -24.43 -3.10 -8.84
C SER A 71 -25.09 -1.96 -9.63
N ILE A 72 -24.48 -0.77 -9.66
CA ILE A 72 -24.98 0.36 -10.44
C ILE A 72 -24.93 0.06 -11.94
N MET A 73 -23.86 -0.54 -12.46
CA MET A 73 -23.80 -0.99 -13.85
C MET A 73 -24.93 -1.98 -14.18
N VAL A 74 -25.18 -2.96 -13.31
CA VAL A 74 -26.28 -3.92 -13.51
C VAL A 74 -27.64 -3.20 -13.48
N VAL A 75 -27.87 -2.28 -12.53
CA VAL A 75 -29.10 -1.48 -12.46
C VAL A 75 -29.29 -0.66 -13.74
N LEU A 76 -28.23 -0.04 -14.26
CA LEU A 76 -28.26 0.69 -15.54
C LEU A 76 -28.65 -0.23 -16.70
N GLY A 77 -28.08 -1.43 -16.79
CA GLY A 77 -28.47 -2.42 -17.81
C GLY A 77 -29.91 -2.91 -17.68
N LEU A 78 -30.39 -3.08 -16.44
CA LEU A 78 -31.77 -3.48 -16.16
C LEU A 78 -32.78 -2.39 -16.52
N THR A 79 -32.36 -1.12 -16.63
CA THR A 79 -33.28 -0.04 -17.08
C THR A 79 -33.81 -0.29 -18.49
N SER A 80 -33.07 -0.97 -19.36
CA SER A 80 -33.55 -1.37 -20.69
C SER A 80 -34.74 -2.33 -20.63
N LEU A 81 -34.80 -3.20 -19.61
CA LEU A 81 -35.91 -4.12 -19.37
C LEU A 81 -37.07 -3.42 -18.64
N LEU A 82 -36.73 -2.53 -17.71
CA LEU A 82 -37.70 -1.81 -16.88
C LEU A 82 -38.25 -0.54 -17.55
N ALA A 83 -37.73 -0.14 -18.71
CA ALA A 83 -38.09 1.08 -19.43
C ALA A 83 -39.61 1.30 -19.54
N PRO A 84 -40.43 0.30 -19.94
CA PRO A 84 -41.88 0.47 -20.03
C PRO A 84 -42.55 0.80 -18.68
N PHE A 85 -42.02 0.26 -17.58
CA PHE A 85 -42.53 0.52 -16.22
C PHE A 85 -41.99 1.83 -15.63
N MET A 86 -40.85 2.29 -16.12
CA MET A 86 -40.18 3.52 -15.70
C MET A 86 -40.66 4.76 -16.45
N GLY A 87 -41.51 4.58 -17.48
CA GLY A 87 -41.97 5.66 -18.36
C GLY A 87 -40.93 6.10 -19.39
N LEU A 88 -39.97 5.24 -19.70
CA LEU A 88 -38.89 5.48 -20.66
C LEU A 88 -39.17 4.75 -21.98
N GLU A 89 -38.84 5.37 -23.12
CA GLU A 89 -38.95 4.71 -24.43
C GLU A 89 -37.88 3.63 -24.64
N GLN A 90 -36.70 3.84 -24.03
CA GLN A 90 -35.54 2.95 -24.06
C GLN A 90 -34.80 2.99 -22.73
N GLY A 91 -33.91 2.02 -22.49
CA GLY A 91 -33.05 2.05 -21.31
C GLY A 91 -32.16 3.29 -21.28
N LEU A 92 -31.72 3.67 -20.08
CA LEU A 92 -30.83 4.84 -19.89
C LEU A 92 -29.47 4.65 -20.57
N VAL A 93 -29.05 3.41 -20.75
CA VAL A 93 -27.82 3.02 -21.45
C VAL A 93 -28.13 1.88 -22.41
N ASN A 94 -27.59 1.94 -23.62
CA ASN A 94 -27.66 0.83 -24.57
C ASN A 94 -26.87 -0.38 -24.02
N ASN A 95 -27.55 -1.52 -23.86
CA ASN A 95 -26.95 -2.75 -23.34
C ASN A 95 -25.74 -3.26 -24.16
N GLN A 96 -25.61 -2.89 -25.44
CA GLN A 96 -24.43 -3.21 -26.24
C GLN A 96 -23.18 -2.48 -25.76
N HIS A 97 -23.35 -1.30 -25.17
CA HIS A 97 -22.26 -0.46 -24.66
C HIS A 97 -22.08 -0.54 -23.15
N LEU A 98 -22.89 -1.35 -22.46
CA LEU A 98 -22.88 -1.44 -21.00
C LEU A 98 -21.55 -1.96 -20.45
N PHE A 99 -20.88 -2.86 -21.17
CA PHE A 99 -19.62 -3.47 -20.74
C PHE A 99 -18.38 -2.87 -21.43
N ASP A 100 -18.54 -1.81 -22.23
CA ASP A 100 -17.42 -1.16 -22.95
C ASP A 100 -16.33 -0.64 -22.01
N GLY A 101 -16.69 -0.37 -20.75
CA GLY A 101 -15.72 0.01 -19.72
C GLY A 101 -14.61 -1.03 -19.51
N PHE A 102 -14.89 -2.34 -19.67
CA PHE A 102 -13.90 -3.40 -19.50
C PHE A 102 -12.87 -3.46 -20.64
N SER A 103 -13.24 -2.98 -21.83
CA SER A 103 -12.34 -2.88 -23.00
C SER A 103 -11.76 -1.47 -23.18
N SER A 104 -12.01 -0.58 -22.22
CA SER A 104 -11.53 0.80 -22.24
C SER A 104 -10.00 0.89 -22.19
N ASN A 105 -9.46 1.95 -22.79
CA ASN A 105 -8.02 2.16 -22.84
C ASN A 105 -7.45 2.36 -21.42
N ALA A 106 -8.18 3.07 -20.57
CA ALA A 106 -7.83 3.31 -19.18
C ALA A 106 -7.73 2.02 -18.35
N VAL A 107 -8.72 1.13 -18.45
CA VAL A 107 -8.73 -0.12 -17.68
C VAL A 107 -7.57 -1.04 -18.07
N ILE A 108 -7.33 -1.23 -19.37
CA ILE A 108 -6.22 -2.07 -19.84
C ILE A 108 -4.86 -1.42 -19.48
N SER A 109 -4.74 -0.09 -19.54
CA SER A 109 -3.54 0.63 -19.12
C SER A 109 -3.24 0.44 -17.63
N ILE A 110 -4.27 0.47 -16.77
CA ILE A 110 -4.11 0.27 -15.33
C ILE A 110 -3.64 -1.15 -15.03
N ILE A 111 -4.21 -2.17 -15.68
CA ILE A 111 -3.73 -3.56 -15.58
C ILE A 111 -2.25 -3.65 -15.94
N ALA A 112 -1.84 -3.07 -17.07
CA ALA A 112 -0.45 -3.10 -17.51
C ALA A 112 0.50 -2.38 -16.53
N VAL A 113 0.10 -1.25 -15.95
CA VAL A 113 0.90 -0.49 -14.98
C VAL A 113 1.07 -1.27 -13.67
N MET A 114 0.03 -1.95 -13.19
CA MET A 114 0.13 -2.80 -12.00
C MET A 114 1.10 -3.96 -12.24
N ILE A 115 1.05 -4.60 -13.40
CA ILE A 115 1.98 -5.68 -13.79
C ILE A 115 3.41 -5.16 -13.90
N ILE A 116 3.63 -4.03 -14.58
CA ILE A 116 4.96 -3.38 -14.68
C ILE A 116 5.51 -3.05 -13.29
N GLY A 117 4.67 -2.50 -12.41
CA GLY A 117 5.03 -2.16 -11.05
C GLY A 117 5.49 -3.37 -10.24
N ALA A 118 4.74 -4.47 -10.31
CA ALA A 118 5.11 -5.74 -9.67
C ALA A 118 6.39 -6.35 -10.28
N GLY A 119 6.55 -6.26 -11.60
CA GLY A 119 7.77 -6.71 -12.28
C GLY A 119 9.01 -5.95 -11.81
N LEU A 120 8.93 -4.62 -11.71
CA LEU A 120 10.01 -3.78 -11.17
C LEU A 120 10.33 -4.14 -9.72
N ASP A 121 9.30 -4.33 -8.89
CA ASP A 121 9.47 -4.72 -7.50
C ASP A 121 10.21 -6.06 -7.35
N LYS A 122 9.78 -7.10 -8.09
CA LYS A 122 10.41 -8.43 -8.07
C LYS A 122 11.88 -8.40 -8.42
N THR A 123 12.40 -7.36 -9.09
CA THR A 123 13.84 -7.21 -9.35
C THR A 123 14.65 -6.69 -8.15
N GLY A 124 14.02 -6.35 -7.03
CA GLY A 124 14.71 -5.83 -5.85
C GLY A 124 15.31 -4.43 -6.04
N ILE A 125 14.90 -3.71 -7.09
CA ILE A 125 15.38 -2.34 -7.38
C ILE A 125 15.22 -1.40 -6.18
N MET A 126 14.19 -1.63 -5.36
CA MET A 126 13.88 -0.85 -4.15
C MET A 126 14.91 -1.03 -3.04
N GLY A 127 15.61 -2.18 -2.98
CA GLY A 127 16.76 -2.38 -2.11
C GLY A 127 17.94 -1.46 -2.48
N SER A 128 18.20 -1.32 -3.78
CA SER A 128 19.24 -0.43 -4.31
C SER A 128 18.91 1.05 -4.08
N VAL A 129 17.64 1.43 -4.26
CA VAL A 129 17.15 2.78 -3.97
C VAL A 129 17.35 3.13 -2.48
N ALA A 130 17.03 2.21 -1.56
CA ALA A 130 17.26 2.43 -0.13
C ALA A 130 18.74 2.70 0.20
N ALA A 131 19.65 1.92 -0.39
CA ALA A 131 21.09 2.08 -0.19
C ALA A 131 21.58 3.43 -0.75
N PHE A 132 21.06 3.86 -1.89
CA PHE A 132 21.35 5.16 -2.50
C PHE A 132 20.90 6.32 -1.60
N ILE A 133 19.66 6.28 -1.09
CA ILE A 133 19.12 7.30 -0.18
C ILE A 133 19.98 7.43 1.08
N LEU A 134 20.37 6.32 1.69
CA LEU A 134 21.23 6.33 2.88
C LEU A 134 22.64 6.85 2.61
N LYS A 135 23.23 6.48 1.47
CA LYS A 135 24.57 6.91 1.09
C LYS A 135 24.66 8.43 0.91
N ILE A 136 23.60 9.05 0.42
CA ILE A 136 23.57 10.49 0.11
C ILE A 136 22.98 11.32 1.26
N GLY A 137 21.91 10.82 1.91
CA GLY A 137 21.18 11.54 2.94
C GLY A 137 21.85 11.56 4.31
N GLY A 138 22.71 10.59 4.62
CA GLY A 138 23.35 10.48 5.94
C GLY A 138 22.35 10.08 7.03
N THR A 139 22.34 10.81 8.15
CA THR A 139 21.50 10.52 9.33
C THR A 139 20.59 11.68 9.76
N THR A 140 20.59 12.80 9.04
CA THR A 140 19.83 14.01 9.44
C THR A 140 18.49 14.09 8.73
N GLU A 141 17.43 14.39 9.49
CA GLU A 141 16.05 14.57 9.02
C GLU A 141 15.95 15.55 7.83
N SER A 142 16.64 16.69 7.91
CA SER A 142 16.61 17.74 6.88
C SER A 142 17.21 17.33 5.53
N ARG A 143 17.98 16.24 5.49
CA ARG A 143 18.54 15.68 4.25
C ARG A 143 17.77 14.45 3.80
N ILE A 144 17.36 13.60 4.74
CA ILE A 144 16.65 12.35 4.45
C ILE A 144 15.24 12.63 3.92
N ILE A 145 14.47 13.53 4.54
CA ILE A 145 13.08 13.80 4.13
C ILE A 145 13.01 14.24 2.67
N PRO A 146 13.76 15.27 2.20
CA PRO A 146 13.74 15.67 0.79
C PRO A 146 14.08 14.54 -0.17
N ILE A 147 15.09 13.72 0.16
CA ILE A 147 15.56 12.65 -0.71
C ILE A 147 14.52 11.53 -0.80
N ILE A 148 13.96 11.09 0.34
CA ILE A 148 12.88 10.11 0.35
C ILE A 148 11.70 10.65 -0.46
N SER A 149 11.25 11.85 -0.15
CA SER A 149 10.08 12.45 -0.79
C SER A 149 10.25 12.66 -2.30
N ALA A 150 11.42 13.11 -2.75
CA ALA A 150 11.71 13.27 -4.17
C ALA A 150 11.76 11.92 -4.89
N THR A 151 12.41 10.93 -4.28
CA THR A 151 12.55 9.60 -4.89
C THR A 151 11.20 8.89 -5.00
N VAL A 152 10.39 8.96 -3.94
CA VAL A 152 9.05 8.37 -3.90
C VAL A 152 8.13 9.08 -4.88
N GLY A 153 8.13 10.42 -4.89
CA GLY A 153 7.32 11.20 -5.82
C GLY A 153 7.66 10.90 -7.28
N PHE A 154 8.95 10.73 -7.61
CA PHE A 154 9.37 10.32 -8.96
C PHE A 154 8.96 8.89 -9.31
N ILE A 155 9.15 7.92 -8.41
CA ILE A 155 8.76 6.53 -8.69
C ILE A 155 7.23 6.42 -8.83
N SER A 156 6.49 7.13 -7.98
CA SER A 156 5.03 7.17 -8.01
C SER A 156 4.44 7.91 -9.21
N SER A 157 5.26 8.58 -10.04
CA SER A 157 4.77 9.15 -11.30
C SER A 157 4.67 8.13 -12.42
N PHE A 158 5.25 6.95 -12.25
CA PHE A 158 5.21 5.85 -13.23
C PHE A 158 4.61 4.56 -12.66
N MET A 159 4.40 4.51 -11.35
CA MET A 159 3.79 3.40 -10.64
C MET A 159 2.57 3.89 -9.87
N GLN A 160 1.59 3.01 -9.67
CA GLN A 160 0.42 3.36 -8.87
C GLN A 160 0.83 3.74 -7.44
N ASN A 161 0.27 4.84 -6.93
CA ASN A 161 0.60 5.42 -5.62
C ASN A 161 0.75 4.40 -4.48
N VAL A 162 -0.12 3.39 -4.46
CA VAL A 162 -0.19 2.36 -3.43
C VAL A 162 0.96 1.36 -3.55
N GLY A 163 1.28 0.95 -4.78
CA GLY A 163 2.47 0.16 -5.06
C GLY A 163 3.72 0.91 -4.62
N ALA A 164 3.89 2.16 -5.06
CA ALA A 164 5.04 2.97 -4.64
C ALA A 164 5.16 3.07 -3.11
N ALA A 165 4.07 3.38 -2.39
CA ALA A 165 4.09 3.47 -0.93
C ALA A 165 4.41 2.14 -0.23
N ALA A 166 3.83 1.03 -0.69
CA ALA A 166 4.08 -0.31 -0.14
C ALA A 166 5.55 -0.69 -0.27
N LEU A 167 6.14 -0.40 -1.42
CA LEU A 167 7.54 -0.65 -1.69
C LEU A 167 8.48 0.22 -0.86
N PHE A 168 8.07 1.45 -0.56
CA PHE A 168 8.85 2.35 0.26
C PHE A 168 8.71 2.09 1.76
N LEU A 169 7.65 1.43 2.24
CA LEU A 169 7.48 1.09 3.65
C LEU A 169 8.70 0.32 4.24
N PRO A 170 9.19 -0.79 3.64
CA PRO A 170 10.39 -1.47 4.12
C PRO A 170 11.66 -0.63 3.93
N VAL A 171 11.71 0.23 2.91
CA VAL A 171 12.83 1.16 2.67
C VAL A 171 12.93 2.19 3.80
N VAL A 172 11.81 2.83 4.16
CA VAL A 172 11.74 3.81 5.24
C VAL A 172 12.04 3.14 6.59
N SER A 173 11.56 1.91 6.80
CA SER A 173 11.88 1.12 8.01
C SER A 173 13.39 0.92 8.17
N ARG A 174 14.07 0.50 7.11
CA ARG A 174 15.54 0.37 7.10
C ARG A 174 16.24 1.70 7.32
N ILE A 175 15.73 2.79 6.75
CA ILE A 175 16.29 4.12 6.93
C ILE A 175 16.13 4.58 8.38
N SER A 176 14.96 4.40 8.97
CA SER A 176 14.68 4.68 10.38
C SER A 176 15.64 3.91 11.30
N ALA A 177 15.75 2.59 11.12
CA ALA A 177 16.63 1.74 11.92
C ALA A 177 18.12 2.14 11.83
N ARG A 178 18.59 2.57 10.65
CA ARG A 178 19.99 2.96 10.44
C ARG A 178 20.30 4.40 10.86
N SER A 179 19.37 5.33 10.65
CA SER A 179 19.56 6.75 10.97
C SER A 179 19.19 7.09 12.41
N GLY A 180 18.41 6.23 13.07
CA GLY A 180 17.82 6.51 14.39
C GLY A 180 16.67 7.53 14.35
N LEU A 181 16.21 7.91 13.15
CA LEU A 181 15.07 8.82 13.00
C LEU A 181 13.75 8.09 13.22
N PRO A 182 12.77 8.71 13.89
CA PRO A 182 11.48 8.08 14.09
C PRO A 182 10.76 7.75 12.79
N MET A 183 10.23 6.53 12.68
CA MET A 183 9.49 6.04 11.51
C MET A 183 8.26 6.92 11.22
N SER A 184 7.56 7.33 12.29
CA SER A 184 6.43 8.28 12.25
C SER A 184 6.77 9.65 11.67
N ARG A 185 8.05 10.05 11.58
CA ARG A 185 8.45 11.32 10.97
C ARG A 185 8.85 11.18 9.50
N LEU A 186 9.11 9.96 9.04
CA LEU A 186 9.51 9.68 7.66
C LEU A 186 8.34 9.23 6.78
N LEU A 187 7.35 8.52 7.35
CA LEU A 187 6.26 7.92 6.58
C LEU A 187 5.24 8.92 6.01
N MET A 188 4.86 9.95 6.76
CA MET A 188 3.91 10.95 6.27
C MET A 188 4.48 11.79 5.11
N PRO A 189 5.73 12.31 5.16
CA PRO A 189 6.35 12.94 4.00
C PRO A 189 6.43 12.00 2.79
N MET A 190 6.83 10.74 3.01
CA MET A 190 6.88 9.73 1.97
C MET A 190 5.51 9.52 1.31
N GLY A 191 4.47 9.22 2.10
CA GLY A 191 3.13 8.91 1.60
C GLY A 191 2.47 10.09 0.89
N PHE A 192 2.60 11.31 1.44
CA PHE A 192 2.05 12.49 0.79
C PHE A 192 2.73 12.75 -0.55
N THR A 193 4.06 12.64 -0.62
CA THR A 193 4.77 12.78 -1.89
C THR A 193 4.54 11.63 -2.87
N ALA A 194 4.18 10.43 -2.41
CA ALA A 194 3.69 9.37 -3.30
C ALA A 194 2.39 9.81 -3.99
N ILE A 195 1.42 10.32 -3.22
CA ILE A 195 0.14 10.81 -3.77
C ILE A 195 0.38 11.96 -4.76
N LEU A 196 1.24 12.93 -4.40
CA LEU A 196 1.62 14.04 -5.28
C LEU A 196 2.36 13.55 -6.53
N GLY A 197 3.21 12.53 -6.40
CA GLY A 197 3.90 11.86 -7.49
C GLY A 197 2.95 11.37 -8.58
N GLY A 198 1.80 10.83 -8.17
CA GLY A 198 0.75 10.38 -9.08
C GLY A 198 0.13 11.48 -9.96
N THR A 199 0.46 12.76 -9.71
CA THR A 199 0.00 13.90 -10.53
C THR A 199 1.04 14.38 -11.57
N MET A 200 2.23 13.78 -11.62
CA MET A 200 3.27 14.16 -12.59
C MET A 200 3.06 13.59 -14.00
N THR A 201 2.33 12.49 -14.14
CA THR A 201 2.02 11.92 -15.46
C THR A 201 0.56 11.48 -15.52
N MET A 202 0.04 11.36 -16.74
CA MET A 202 -1.30 10.80 -16.98
C MET A 202 -1.44 9.35 -16.51
N VAL A 203 -0.33 8.65 -16.22
CA VAL A 203 -0.30 7.25 -15.75
C VAL A 203 -0.08 7.13 -14.25
N GLY A 204 0.34 8.21 -13.57
CA GLY A 204 0.69 8.16 -12.16
C GLY A 204 -0.49 7.87 -11.22
N SER A 205 -1.71 8.21 -11.61
CA SER A 205 -2.90 8.01 -10.77
C SER A 205 -4.12 7.55 -11.55
N SER A 206 -4.99 6.79 -10.89
CA SER A 206 -6.21 6.25 -11.50
C SER A 206 -7.16 7.32 -12.06
N PRO A 207 -7.38 8.48 -11.39
CA PRO A 207 -8.13 9.60 -11.98
C PRO A 207 -7.57 10.09 -13.32
N LEU A 208 -6.25 10.27 -13.42
CA LEU A 208 -5.62 10.78 -14.63
C LEU A 208 -5.61 9.75 -15.76
N ILE A 209 -5.43 8.46 -15.46
CA ILE A 209 -5.51 7.42 -16.50
C ILE A 209 -6.90 7.40 -17.15
N LEU A 210 -7.95 7.58 -16.36
CA LEU A 210 -9.33 7.53 -16.85
C LEU A 210 -9.79 8.86 -17.49
N LEU A 211 -9.12 9.98 -17.22
CA LEU A 211 -9.50 11.30 -17.73
C LEU A 211 -9.68 11.33 -19.25
N ASN A 212 -8.73 10.78 -20.01
CA ASN A 212 -8.82 10.80 -21.47
C ASN A 212 -10.02 9.96 -21.98
N ASP A 213 -10.35 8.86 -21.32
CA ASP A 213 -11.52 8.05 -21.68
C ASP A 213 -12.84 8.77 -21.34
N LEU A 214 -12.88 9.54 -20.24
CA LEU A 214 -14.03 10.39 -19.93
C LEU A 214 -14.17 11.55 -20.91
N ILE A 215 -13.06 12.19 -21.30
CA ILE A 215 -13.05 13.23 -22.33
C ILE A 215 -13.63 12.69 -23.64
N LEU A 216 -13.15 11.53 -24.09
CA LEU A 216 -13.66 10.88 -25.30
C LEU A 216 -15.14 10.49 -25.17
N THR A 217 -15.60 10.15 -23.97
CA THR A 217 -17.01 9.86 -23.71
C THR A 217 -17.86 11.11 -23.78
N SER A 218 -17.46 12.21 -23.13
CA SER A 218 -18.14 13.50 -23.21
C SER A 218 -18.15 14.05 -24.64
N ASN A 219 -17.06 13.89 -25.41
CA ASN A 219 -16.99 14.31 -26.81
C ASN A 219 -18.07 13.69 -27.70
N LYS A 220 -18.60 12.50 -27.38
CA LYS A 220 -19.70 11.89 -28.12
C LYS A 220 -21.02 12.66 -28.00
N ALA A 221 -21.19 13.40 -26.91
CA ALA A 221 -22.37 14.22 -26.65
C ALA A 221 -22.18 15.69 -27.07
N LEU A 222 -20.96 16.10 -27.39
CA LEU A 222 -20.62 17.48 -27.75
C LEU A 222 -20.61 17.69 -29.28
N PRO A 223 -21.04 18.88 -29.75
CA PRO A 223 -20.84 19.28 -31.15
C PRO A 223 -19.37 19.27 -31.55
N GLU A 224 -19.06 19.03 -32.83
CA GLU A 224 -17.66 19.00 -33.33
C GLU A 224 -16.85 20.25 -32.96
N SER A 225 -17.49 21.42 -32.90
CA SER A 225 -16.84 22.69 -32.52
C SER A 225 -16.46 22.81 -31.03
N GLN A 226 -16.98 21.93 -30.18
CA GLN A 226 -16.76 21.92 -28.72
C GLN A 226 -16.05 20.64 -28.25
N GLN A 227 -15.65 19.77 -29.16
CA GLN A 227 -14.91 18.56 -28.82
C GLN A 227 -13.53 18.91 -28.28
N MET A 228 -13.14 18.19 -27.24
CA MET A 228 -11.87 18.35 -26.53
C MET A 228 -10.81 17.43 -27.11
N GLU A 229 -9.57 17.92 -27.18
CA GLU A 229 -8.42 17.08 -27.41
C GLU A 229 -8.06 16.28 -26.15
N THR A 230 -7.42 15.13 -26.34
CA THR A 230 -6.90 14.31 -25.23
C THR A 230 -5.55 14.83 -24.74
N TRP A 231 -5.26 14.59 -23.47
CA TRP A 231 -4.00 15.00 -22.87
C TRP A 231 -2.88 13.98 -23.15
N GLY A 232 -1.74 14.47 -23.64
CA GLY A 232 -0.51 13.67 -23.73
C GLY A 232 0.06 13.31 -22.34
N LEU A 233 0.93 12.31 -22.28
CA LEU A 233 1.44 11.73 -21.03
C LEU A 233 1.98 12.77 -20.02
N PHE A 234 2.73 13.74 -20.51
CA PHE A 234 3.44 14.74 -19.70
C PHE A 234 2.76 16.11 -19.63
N SER A 235 1.52 16.26 -20.14
CA SER A 235 0.80 17.54 -20.11
C SER A 235 0.61 18.07 -18.68
N VAL A 236 0.49 17.17 -17.71
CA VAL A 236 0.30 17.49 -16.28
C VAL A 236 1.61 17.68 -15.50
N THR A 237 2.75 17.40 -16.12
CA THR A 237 4.08 17.42 -15.44
C THR A 237 4.39 18.75 -14.77
N PRO A 238 4.12 19.94 -15.37
CA PRO A 238 4.40 21.21 -14.71
C PRO A 238 3.67 21.34 -13.36
N ILE A 239 2.42 20.85 -13.30
CA ILE A 239 1.60 20.87 -12.09
C ILE A 239 2.14 19.88 -11.08
N GLY A 240 2.39 18.64 -11.50
CA GLY A 240 2.91 17.60 -10.60
C GLY A 240 4.28 17.95 -10.02
N VAL A 241 5.19 18.51 -10.81
CA VAL A 241 6.50 18.98 -10.33
C VAL A 241 6.33 20.10 -9.30
N ALA A 242 5.49 21.10 -9.58
CA ALA A 242 5.21 22.18 -8.64
C ALA A 242 4.60 21.66 -7.32
N LEU A 243 3.68 20.69 -7.41
CA LEU A 243 3.05 20.06 -6.26
C LEU A 243 4.04 19.26 -5.41
N ILE A 244 4.92 18.45 -6.03
CA ILE A 244 5.96 17.70 -5.31
C ILE A 244 6.95 18.65 -4.64
N LEU A 245 7.43 19.66 -5.36
CA LEU A 245 8.33 20.66 -4.80
C LEU A 245 7.70 21.37 -3.60
N THR A 246 6.41 21.72 -3.70
CA THR A 246 5.64 22.31 -2.60
C THR A 246 5.52 21.34 -1.42
N GLY A 247 5.21 20.06 -1.66
CA GLY A 247 5.14 19.05 -0.62
C GLY A 247 6.47 18.84 0.10
N ILE A 248 7.58 18.76 -0.65
CA ILE A 248 8.93 18.66 -0.09
C ILE A 248 9.23 19.89 0.76
N LEU A 249 9.02 21.09 0.22
CA LEU A 249 9.28 22.34 0.91
C LEU A 249 8.44 22.45 2.20
N TYR A 250 7.17 22.05 2.13
CA TYR A 250 6.27 22.00 3.26
C TYR A 250 6.82 21.11 4.38
N PHE A 251 7.23 19.88 4.09
CA PHE A 251 7.77 18.98 5.13
C PHE A 251 9.14 19.41 5.64
N VAL A 252 9.97 20.05 4.82
CA VAL A 252 11.26 20.58 5.26
C VAL A 252 11.09 21.75 6.23
N ILE A 253 10.18 22.69 5.92
CA ILE A 253 9.99 23.91 6.71
C ILE A 253 9.07 23.66 7.91
N ALA A 254 7.92 23.04 7.68
CA ALA A 254 6.86 22.86 8.66
C ALA A 254 6.88 21.49 9.34
N GLY A 255 7.68 20.53 8.87
CA GLY A 255 7.69 19.16 9.41
C GLY A 255 8.05 19.08 10.90
N ARG A 256 8.85 20.01 11.42
CA ARG A 256 9.14 20.10 12.87
C ARG A 256 7.91 20.41 13.73
N PHE A 257 6.90 21.07 13.16
CA PHE A 257 5.68 21.47 13.87
C PHE A 257 4.53 20.53 13.57
N VAL A 258 4.46 20.05 12.33
CA VAL A 258 3.31 19.31 11.80
C VAL A 258 3.44 17.81 12.06
N LEU A 259 4.65 17.24 11.93
CA LEU A 259 4.82 15.79 12.02
C LEU A 259 4.67 15.33 13.48
N PRO A 260 3.85 14.29 13.73
CA PRO A 260 3.68 13.77 15.08
C PRO A 260 4.99 13.18 15.59
N LYS A 261 5.26 13.41 16.88
CA LYS A 261 6.31 12.70 17.62
C LYS A 261 5.61 11.59 18.41
N THR A 262 5.48 10.41 17.84
CA THR A 262 4.89 9.29 18.58
C THR A 262 5.89 8.86 19.65
N LYS A 263 5.51 8.94 20.94
CA LYS A 263 6.36 8.58 22.09
C LYS A 263 6.65 7.07 22.21
N SER A 264 6.20 6.26 21.26
CA SER A 264 6.23 4.80 21.30
C SER A 264 7.26 4.19 20.35
N GLU A 265 8.44 4.79 20.23
CA GLU A 265 9.47 4.32 19.28
C GLU A 265 10.77 3.88 19.98
N SER A 266 10.66 3.25 21.15
CA SER A 266 11.67 2.27 21.60
C SER A 266 11.38 0.85 21.11
N SER A 267 10.26 0.64 20.42
CA SER A 267 9.79 -0.67 19.99
C SER A 267 9.13 -0.52 18.62
N THR A 268 9.73 -1.10 17.59
CA THR A 268 9.13 -1.28 16.27
C THR A 268 7.83 -2.06 16.41
N SER A 269 6.68 -1.44 16.13
CA SER A 269 5.37 -2.11 16.18
C SER A 269 4.51 -1.74 14.96
N GLY A 270 4.78 -2.39 13.82
CA GLY A 270 3.67 -3.05 13.13
C GLY A 270 3.33 -4.28 13.96
N THR A 271 2.04 -4.64 14.09
CA THR A 271 1.49 -5.77 14.88
C THR A 271 2.58 -6.76 15.25
N ASP A 272 3.13 -6.59 16.46
CA ASP A 272 4.38 -7.24 16.81
C ASP A 272 4.10 -8.75 16.86
N PRO A 273 4.71 -9.59 16.00
CA PRO A 273 4.61 -11.03 16.15
C PRO A 273 5.01 -11.43 17.57
N MET A 274 5.93 -10.67 18.19
CA MET A 274 6.34 -10.82 19.58
C MET A 274 5.18 -10.67 20.56
N GLN A 275 4.17 -9.84 20.26
CA GLN A 275 2.99 -9.67 21.12
C GLN A 275 2.08 -10.90 21.07
N TYR A 276 1.88 -11.51 19.90
CA TYR A 276 1.22 -12.82 19.81
C TYR A 276 2.01 -13.90 20.57
N PHE A 277 3.34 -13.94 20.44
CA PHE A 277 4.17 -14.90 21.20
C PHE A 277 4.18 -14.63 22.71
N GLN A 278 4.07 -13.36 23.12
CA GLN A 278 3.94 -12.96 24.51
C GLN A 278 2.57 -13.37 25.07
N ASP A 279 1.49 -13.20 24.32
CA ASP A 279 0.12 -13.51 24.74
C ASP A 279 -0.16 -15.02 24.76
N VAL A 280 0.39 -15.79 23.80
CA VAL A 280 0.14 -17.25 23.67
C VAL A 280 1.15 -18.10 24.45
N TYR A 281 2.43 -17.71 24.45
CA TYR A 281 3.51 -18.52 25.04
C TYR A 281 4.18 -17.87 26.27
N GLY A 282 3.83 -16.63 26.59
CA GLY A 282 4.43 -15.88 27.70
C GLY A 282 5.90 -15.51 27.47
N LEU A 283 6.38 -15.52 26.23
CA LEU A 283 7.78 -15.29 25.87
C LEU A 283 8.01 -13.79 25.62
N SER A 284 8.69 -13.12 26.55
CA SER A 284 9.04 -11.69 26.46
C SER A 284 10.47 -11.48 25.94
N TYR A 285 10.83 -12.16 24.85
CA TYR A 285 12.18 -12.10 24.31
C TYR A 285 12.46 -10.83 23.50
N HIS A 286 13.66 -10.28 23.67
CA HIS A 286 14.13 -9.12 22.95
C HIS A 286 15.38 -9.48 22.15
N LEU A 287 15.43 -9.01 20.90
CA LEU A 287 16.63 -9.08 20.09
C LEU A 287 17.55 -7.89 20.43
N SER A 288 18.81 -8.17 20.73
CA SER A 288 19.81 -7.15 21.06
C SER A 288 21.16 -7.46 20.40
N GLU A 289 21.92 -6.39 20.11
CA GLU A 289 23.28 -6.49 19.57
C GLU A 289 24.30 -6.20 20.67
N MET A 290 25.21 -7.15 20.88
CA MET A 290 26.26 -7.09 21.89
C MET A 290 27.63 -7.09 21.22
N VAL A 291 28.57 -6.28 21.72
CA VAL A 291 29.97 -6.33 21.31
C VAL A 291 30.79 -6.96 22.43
N VAL A 292 31.56 -7.99 22.10
CA VAL A 292 32.52 -8.62 23.00
C VAL A 292 33.69 -7.67 23.18
N THR A 293 33.92 -7.23 24.41
CA THR A 293 35.02 -6.32 24.78
C THR A 293 36.32 -7.11 24.98
N ASP A 294 37.46 -6.42 24.89
CA ASP A 294 38.79 -7.04 25.08
C ASP A 294 38.99 -7.64 26.49
N GLU A 295 38.24 -7.15 27.46
CA GLU A 295 38.27 -7.59 28.86
C GLU A 295 37.23 -8.69 29.16
N SER A 296 36.47 -9.14 28.16
CA SER A 296 35.38 -10.08 28.38
C SER A 296 35.88 -11.50 28.68
N SER A 297 35.38 -12.11 29.76
CA SER A 297 35.64 -13.52 30.08
C SER A 297 34.90 -14.52 29.18
N LEU A 298 34.18 -14.05 28.15
CA LEU A 298 33.64 -14.89 27.08
C LEU A 298 34.69 -15.33 26.06
N ILE A 299 35.82 -14.62 25.99
CA ILE A 299 36.85 -14.90 24.98
C ILE A 299 37.36 -16.33 25.17
N GLY A 300 37.34 -17.11 24.09
CA GLY A 300 37.77 -18.50 24.06
C GLY A 300 36.69 -19.53 24.43
N LYS A 301 35.52 -19.10 24.93
CA LYS A 301 34.39 -20.00 25.17
C LYS A 301 33.62 -20.28 23.89
N GLU A 302 32.98 -21.44 23.81
CA GLU A 302 32.07 -21.76 22.71
C GLU A 302 30.66 -21.23 22.99
N LEU A 303 29.87 -20.97 21.93
CA LEU A 303 28.47 -20.55 22.09
C LEU A 303 27.67 -21.55 22.94
N ASP A 304 27.93 -22.84 22.75
CA ASP A 304 27.19 -23.91 23.43
C ASP A 304 27.37 -23.91 24.96
N GLU A 305 28.54 -23.47 25.43
CA GLU A 305 28.90 -23.42 26.85
C GLU A 305 28.16 -22.29 27.60
N VAL A 306 27.68 -21.29 26.88
CA VAL A 306 27.12 -20.07 27.47
C VAL A 306 25.61 -19.95 27.28
N GLU A 307 25.06 -20.42 26.16
CA GLU A 307 23.64 -20.22 25.81
C GLU A 307 22.68 -20.80 26.85
N THR A 308 22.84 -22.08 27.25
CA THR A 308 21.95 -22.69 28.25
C THR A 308 22.15 -22.08 29.64
N LEU A 309 23.40 -21.85 30.06
CA LEU A 309 23.73 -21.43 31.42
C LEU A 309 23.20 -20.03 31.74
N TYR A 310 23.21 -19.13 30.76
CA TYR A 310 22.79 -17.74 30.92
C TYR A 310 21.41 -17.45 30.33
N ARG A 311 20.67 -18.49 29.87
CA ARG A 311 19.33 -18.35 29.28
C ARG A 311 19.30 -17.37 28.10
N VAL A 312 20.32 -17.43 27.25
CA VAL A 312 20.44 -16.56 26.07
C VAL A 312 20.56 -17.41 24.81
N ARG A 313 19.99 -16.92 23.69
CA ARG A 313 20.18 -17.55 22.38
C ARG A 313 20.93 -16.62 21.44
N ILE A 314 22.09 -17.06 20.98
CA ILE A 314 22.90 -16.32 20.01
C ILE A 314 22.48 -16.78 18.61
N ILE A 315 21.94 -15.85 17.82
CA ILE A 315 21.36 -16.14 16.50
C ILE A 315 22.17 -15.59 15.33
N ALA A 316 23.12 -14.70 15.62
CA ALA A 316 23.98 -14.08 14.64
C ALA A 316 25.35 -13.78 15.24
N THR A 317 26.41 -13.91 14.43
CA THR A 317 27.75 -13.46 14.80
C THR A 317 28.41 -12.69 13.66
N LYS A 318 29.30 -11.78 14.03
CA LYS A 318 30.19 -11.11 13.09
C LYS A 318 31.57 -10.96 13.69
N ILE A 319 32.57 -11.41 12.94
CA ILE A 319 33.98 -11.15 13.19
C ILE A 319 34.41 -9.95 12.33
N SER A 320 35.27 -9.09 12.87
CA SER A 320 35.79 -7.94 12.12
C SER A 320 36.47 -8.40 10.83
N GLY A 321 36.11 -7.81 9.69
CA GLY A 321 36.63 -8.19 8.37
C GLY A 321 35.89 -9.33 7.67
N GLU A 322 34.93 -9.99 8.33
CA GLU A 322 34.13 -11.06 7.74
C GLU A 322 32.68 -10.65 7.45
N ALA A 323 32.01 -11.45 6.63
CA ALA A 323 30.58 -11.35 6.40
C ALA A 323 29.77 -11.73 7.67
N ASN A 324 28.54 -11.23 7.76
CA ASN A 324 27.63 -11.59 8.83
C ASN A 324 27.29 -13.10 8.74
N ARG A 325 27.34 -13.82 9.85
CA ARG A 325 26.99 -15.25 9.92
C ARG A 325 25.62 -15.43 10.55
N ILE A 326 24.62 -15.73 9.73
CA ILE A 326 23.20 -15.87 10.11
C ILE A 326 22.57 -17.00 9.28
N GLY A 327 21.68 -17.78 9.89
CA GLY A 327 20.91 -18.80 9.18
C GLY A 327 21.66 -20.13 8.94
N PRO A 328 21.15 -20.97 8.03
CA PRO A 328 21.68 -22.31 7.78
C PRO A 328 23.15 -22.27 7.35
N GLY A 329 23.95 -23.19 7.90
CA GLY A 329 25.37 -23.36 7.60
C GLY A 329 26.29 -22.31 8.25
N ALA A 330 25.76 -21.19 8.73
CA ALA A 330 26.55 -20.04 9.16
C ALA A 330 26.89 -20.06 10.67
N LEU A 331 25.99 -20.57 11.51
CA LEU A 331 26.15 -20.51 12.97
C LEU A 331 26.06 -21.89 13.63
N ALA A 332 27.22 -22.43 13.95
CA ALA A 332 27.37 -23.69 14.66
C ALA A 332 27.42 -23.48 16.19
N ARG A 333 27.35 -24.55 16.98
CA ARG A 333 27.37 -24.46 18.45
C ARG A 333 28.79 -24.35 19.03
N ASP A 334 29.75 -24.92 18.30
CA ASP A 334 31.20 -24.98 18.53
C ASP A 334 31.94 -23.73 18.06
N VAL A 335 31.23 -22.64 17.77
CA VAL A 335 31.87 -21.38 17.38
C VAL A 335 32.50 -20.74 18.61
N ALA A 336 33.82 -20.57 18.60
CA ALA A 336 34.55 -19.87 19.65
C ALA A 336 34.29 -18.35 19.59
N ILE A 337 34.04 -17.76 20.75
CA ILE A 337 33.84 -16.32 20.93
C ILE A 337 35.20 -15.61 20.97
N GLN A 338 35.33 -14.54 20.20
CA GLN A 338 36.57 -13.76 20.06
C GLN A 338 36.37 -12.32 20.52
N SER A 339 37.47 -11.63 20.88
CA SER A 339 37.40 -10.20 21.15
C SER A 339 36.95 -9.41 19.92
N GLY A 340 36.15 -8.37 20.14
CA GLY A 340 35.59 -7.52 19.10
C GLY A 340 34.49 -8.18 18.26
N MET A 341 34.14 -9.44 18.54
CA MET A 341 33.03 -10.12 17.89
C MET A 341 31.71 -9.43 18.26
N VAL A 342 30.83 -9.27 17.28
CA VAL A 342 29.47 -8.77 17.49
C VAL A 342 28.51 -9.95 17.51
N LEU A 343 27.66 -10.02 18.54
CA LEU A 343 26.68 -11.08 18.77
C LEU A 343 25.25 -10.51 18.63
N GLY A 344 24.41 -11.18 17.86
CA GLY A 344 22.96 -10.97 17.87
C GLY A 344 22.33 -11.97 18.83
N VAL A 345 21.72 -11.46 19.91
CA VAL A 345 21.24 -12.25 21.04
C VAL A 345 19.74 -12.06 21.22
N VAL A 346 19.01 -13.16 21.36
CA VAL A 346 17.60 -13.21 21.73
C VAL A 346 17.51 -13.78 23.15
N ALA A 347 16.98 -12.99 24.07
CA ALA A 347 16.78 -13.40 25.46
C ALA A 347 15.73 -12.51 26.13
N ASP A 348 15.26 -12.90 27.32
CA ASP A 348 14.41 -12.03 28.12
C ASP A 348 15.25 -10.88 28.74
N PRO A 349 14.64 -9.73 29.09
CA PRO A 349 15.39 -8.57 29.57
C PRO A 349 16.25 -8.83 30.80
N GLU A 350 15.82 -9.72 31.71
CA GLU A 350 16.52 -10.02 32.95
C GLU A 350 17.77 -10.86 32.66
N SER A 351 17.62 -11.96 31.92
CA SER A 351 18.73 -12.81 31.48
C SER A 351 19.72 -12.05 30.62
N LEU A 352 19.24 -11.16 29.74
CA LEU A 352 20.10 -10.33 28.90
C LEU A 352 20.95 -9.37 29.72
N ASN A 353 20.36 -8.69 30.71
CA ASN A 353 21.11 -7.78 31.57
C ASN A 353 22.13 -8.53 32.43
N ASN A 354 21.77 -9.70 32.95
CA ASN A 354 22.69 -10.58 33.68
C ASN A 354 23.87 -11.05 32.79
N PHE A 355 23.59 -11.41 31.55
CA PHE A 355 24.62 -11.80 30.58
C PHE A 355 25.58 -10.65 30.28
N VAL A 356 25.06 -9.43 30.15
CA VAL A 356 25.87 -8.23 29.93
C VAL A 356 26.77 -7.92 31.13
N SER A 357 26.21 -7.92 32.35
CA SER A 357 26.97 -7.58 33.56
C SER A 357 28.02 -8.62 33.90
N THR A 358 27.71 -9.91 33.71
CA THR A 358 28.63 -11.01 34.03
C THR A 358 29.87 -10.99 33.14
N PHE A 359 29.69 -10.68 31.86
CA PHE A 359 30.75 -10.78 30.86
C PHE A 359 31.31 -9.43 30.38
N ASN A 360 30.94 -8.34 31.04
CA ASN A 360 31.35 -6.98 30.72
C ASN A 360 31.16 -6.63 29.22
N LEU A 361 30.01 -7.02 28.66
CA LEU A 361 29.68 -6.80 27.26
C LEU A 361 29.22 -5.37 27.00
N LYS A 362 29.48 -4.86 25.80
CA LYS A 362 28.91 -3.59 25.37
C LYS A 362 27.61 -3.82 24.61
N LYS A 363 26.48 -3.63 25.28
CA LYS A 363 25.15 -3.60 24.65
C LYS A 363 25.01 -2.36 23.77
N ARG A 364 24.47 -2.53 22.55
CA ARG A 364 24.06 -1.42 21.69
C ARG A 364 22.57 -1.16 21.87
N ASP A 365 22.18 0.11 21.85
CA ASP A 365 20.78 0.53 21.98
C ASP A 365 19.94 0.14 20.75
N THR A 366 20.58 0.01 19.58
CA THR A 366 19.94 -0.38 18.32
C THR A 366 20.78 -1.37 17.53
N LEU A 367 20.10 -2.21 16.74
CA LEU A 367 20.75 -3.09 15.75
C LEU A 367 21.46 -2.23 14.70
N ARG A 368 22.77 -2.41 14.54
CA ARG A 368 23.55 -1.71 13.51
C ARG A 368 24.13 -2.70 12.53
N THR A 369 24.86 -3.67 13.06
CA THR A 369 25.61 -4.67 12.32
C THR A 369 24.69 -5.64 11.58
N PHE A 370 23.63 -6.08 12.28
CA PHE A 370 22.66 -7.04 11.76
C PHE A 370 21.32 -6.41 11.34
N SER A 371 21.25 -5.07 11.30
CA SER A 371 20.02 -4.31 10.99
C SER A 371 19.33 -4.72 9.68
N GLY A 372 20.09 -5.18 8.68
CA GLY A 372 19.55 -5.60 7.39
C GLY A 372 19.15 -7.08 7.32
N ASP A 373 19.63 -7.90 8.23
CA ASP A 373 19.49 -9.36 8.20
C ASP A 373 18.52 -9.86 9.29
N LEU A 374 18.52 -9.20 10.45
CA LEU A 374 17.63 -9.49 11.58
C LEU A 374 16.52 -8.44 11.73
N SER A 375 16.23 -7.67 10.68
CA SER A 375 15.01 -6.85 10.64
C SER A 375 13.78 -7.74 10.64
N ALA A 376 12.67 -7.27 11.22
CA ALA A 376 11.40 -7.99 11.23
C ALA A 376 10.90 -8.44 9.83
N ASN A 377 11.34 -7.80 8.74
CA ASN A 377 11.00 -8.20 7.37
C ASN A 377 11.91 -9.27 6.77
N LYS A 378 12.95 -9.71 7.48
CA LYS A 378 13.93 -10.69 7.00
C LYS A 378 14.11 -11.88 7.93
N ALA A 379 13.89 -11.70 9.23
CA ALA A 379 13.96 -12.77 10.20
C ALA A 379 13.03 -12.45 11.38
N GLY A 380 12.64 -13.48 12.10
CA GLY A 380 11.85 -13.34 13.31
C GLY A 380 11.51 -14.70 13.89
N ILE A 381 10.48 -14.72 14.74
CA ILE A 381 10.02 -15.91 15.43
C ILE A 381 8.96 -16.63 14.59
N ALA A 382 9.13 -17.94 14.45
CA ALA A 382 8.18 -18.84 13.81
C ALA A 382 7.89 -20.06 14.68
N GLU A 383 6.76 -20.69 14.39
CA GLU A 383 6.31 -21.95 14.95
C GLU A 383 6.47 -23.05 13.91
N VAL A 384 7.18 -24.09 14.32
CA VAL A 384 7.41 -25.26 13.48
C VAL A 384 7.08 -26.51 14.29
N VAL A 385 6.16 -27.32 13.78
CA VAL A 385 5.69 -28.54 14.44
C VAL A 385 6.42 -29.76 13.91
N ILE A 386 6.72 -30.73 14.78
CA ILE A 386 7.21 -32.05 14.41
C ILE A 386 6.02 -32.97 14.06
N PRO A 387 5.75 -33.28 12.78
CA PRO A 387 4.66 -34.17 12.40
C PRO A 387 4.95 -35.63 12.83
N PRO A 388 3.91 -36.47 12.97
CA PRO A 388 4.08 -37.89 13.30
C PRO A 388 4.96 -38.69 12.32
N SER A 389 5.09 -38.23 11.08
CA SER A 389 5.93 -38.84 10.04
C SER A 389 7.40 -38.37 10.07
N SER A 390 7.79 -37.52 11.02
CA SER A 390 9.12 -36.92 11.07
C SER A 390 10.19 -37.94 11.47
N SER A 391 11.32 -37.94 10.74
CA SER A 391 12.50 -38.75 11.07
C SER A 391 13.35 -38.17 12.22
N LEU A 392 12.92 -37.03 12.77
CA LEU A 392 13.57 -36.36 13.90
C LEU A 392 13.00 -36.80 15.25
N ILE A 393 11.91 -37.57 15.27
CA ILE A 393 11.34 -38.13 16.50
C ILE A 393 12.41 -38.98 17.21
N GLY A 394 12.59 -38.73 18.51
CA GLY A 394 13.62 -39.37 19.34
C GLY A 394 15.01 -38.76 19.25
N LYS A 395 15.26 -37.78 18.35
CA LYS A 395 16.49 -36.98 18.32
C LYS A 395 16.26 -35.64 19.02
N SER A 396 17.32 -35.03 19.52
CA SER A 396 17.28 -33.68 20.08
C SER A 396 17.70 -32.61 19.06
N ALA A 397 17.42 -31.34 19.37
CA ALA A 397 17.86 -30.21 18.55
C ALA A 397 19.40 -30.19 18.39
N ARG A 398 20.13 -30.66 19.40
CA ARG A 398 21.58 -30.81 19.38
C ARG A 398 22.06 -31.97 18.51
N ASP A 399 21.35 -33.10 18.48
CA ASP A 399 21.76 -34.25 17.66
C ASP A 399 21.71 -33.93 16.15
N VAL A 400 20.73 -33.13 15.76
CA VAL A 400 20.47 -32.78 14.36
C VAL A 400 21.10 -31.45 13.94
N TRP A 401 21.82 -30.80 14.87
CA TRP A 401 22.41 -29.49 14.69
C TRP A 401 21.39 -28.47 14.16
N MET A 402 20.22 -28.40 14.79
CA MET A 402 19.02 -27.70 14.32
C MET A 402 19.30 -26.32 13.69
N ARG A 403 20.07 -25.48 14.39
CA ARG A 403 20.46 -24.14 13.93
C ARG A 403 21.38 -24.17 12.71
N LYS A 404 22.39 -25.05 12.69
CA LYS A 404 23.37 -25.13 11.59
C LYS A 404 22.76 -25.80 10.36
N THR A 405 22.01 -26.88 10.52
CA THR A 405 21.47 -27.66 9.40
C THR A 405 20.27 -26.97 8.75
N TYR A 406 19.37 -26.44 9.57
CA TYR A 406 18.07 -25.93 9.11
C TYR A 406 17.89 -24.43 9.30
N GLY A 407 18.81 -23.73 9.96
CA GLY A 407 18.66 -22.29 10.24
C GLY A 407 17.69 -21.97 11.38
N LEU A 408 17.14 -22.99 12.06
CA LEU A 408 16.16 -22.82 13.12
C LEU A 408 16.86 -22.71 14.48
N ALA A 409 16.92 -21.49 15.02
CA ALA A 409 17.43 -21.25 16.36
C ALA A 409 16.27 -21.39 17.37
N MET A 410 16.16 -22.56 17.98
CA MET A 410 15.12 -22.83 18.99
C MET A 410 15.29 -21.95 20.22
N ILE A 411 14.18 -21.33 20.62
CA ILE A 411 14.06 -20.43 21.79
C ILE A 411 12.97 -20.90 22.77
N GLY A 412 12.13 -21.85 22.34
CA GLY A 412 11.13 -22.49 23.18
C GLY A 412 10.64 -23.81 22.58
N LEU A 413 10.14 -24.68 23.46
CA LEU A 413 9.50 -25.95 23.11
C LEU A 413 8.14 -26.00 23.80
N HIS A 414 7.07 -26.11 23.03
CA HIS A 414 5.72 -26.29 23.55
C HIS A 414 5.27 -27.74 23.36
N ARG A 415 4.91 -28.38 24.48
CA ARG A 415 4.50 -29.79 24.56
C ARG A 415 3.41 -29.95 25.60
N ASN A 416 2.33 -30.64 25.24
CA ASN A 416 1.23 -30.98 26.14
C ASN A 416 0.61 -29.78 26.90
N GLY A 417 0.59 -28.59 26.30
CA GLY A 417 0.06 -27.38 26.92
C GLY A 417 1.05 -26.62 27.79
N GLU A 418 2.29 -27.11 27.96
CA GLU A 418 3.36 -26.42 28.69
C GLU A 418 4.43 -25.89 27.72
N THR A 419 4.91 -24.68 27.98
CA THR A 419 5.98 -24.03 27.20
C THR A 419 7.26 -23.99 28.01
N MET A 420 8.26 -24.76 27.59
CA MET A 420 9.61 -24.78 28.15
C MET A 420 10.50 -23.77 27.42
N ARG A 421 11.41 -23.13 28.15
CA ARG A 421 12.20 -21.96 27.68
C ARG A 421 13.70 -22.21 27.65
N GLU A 422 14.45 -21.20 27.23
CA GLU A 422 15.91 -21.17 27.39
C GLU A 422 16.32 -21.37 28.85
N GLY A 423 17.26 -22.30 29.08
CA GLY A 423 17.71 -22.71 30.41
C GLY A 423 17.03 -23.95 31.00
N GLU A 424 15.95 -24.44 30.41
CA GLU A 424 15.34 -25.74 30.77
C GLU A 424 15.89 -26.90 29.91
N ASP A 425 17.03 -26.67 29.27
CA ASP A 425 17.74 -27.64 28.42
C ASP A 425 16.91 -28.23 27.27
N ILE A 426 15.97 -27.43 26.74
CA ILE A 426 15.08 -27.76 25.61
C ILE A 426 15.83 -28.30 24.38
N ARG A 427 17.12 -28.01 24.24
CA ARG A 427 17.96 -28.45 23.12
C ARG A 427 18.40 -29.91 23.19
N ASN A 428 18.46 -30.49 24.39
CA ASN A 428 18.84 -31.89 24.63
C ASN A 428 17.62 -32.82 24.71
N MET A 429 16.42 -32.25 24.80
CA MET A 429 15.20 -33.04 24.86
C MET A 429 14.94 -33.75 23.53
N PRO A 430 14.71 -35.08 23.55
CA PRO A 430 14.26 -35.79 22.36
C PRO A 430 12.90 -35.28 21.89
N PHE A 431 12.75 -35.08 20.58
CA PHE A 431 11.50 -34.66 19.97
C PHE A 431 10.43 -35.74 20.00
N MET A 432 9.20 -35.32 20.22
CA MET A 432 7.98 -36.13 20.15
C MET A 432 7.08 -35.63 19.02
N ALA A 433 6.21 -36.50 18.51
CA ALA A 433 5.20 -36.09 17.55
C ALA A 433 4.25 -35.06 18.18
N GLY A 434 3.99 -33.96 17.46
CA GLY A 434 3.18 -32.85 17.94
C GLY A 434 3.95 -31.79 18.74
N ASP A 435 5.25 -31.98 19.00
CA ASP A 435 6.08 -30.92 19.57
C ASP A 435 6.04 -29.68 18.68
N THR A 436 5.74 -28.54 19.30
CA THR A 436 5.76 -27.24 18.62
C THR A 436 7.02 -26.50 19.02
N LEU A 437 7.91 -26.28 18.06
CA LEU A 437 9.17 -25.58 18.26
C LEU A 437 8.93 -24.10 18.00
N VAL A 438 9.23 -23.26 18.99
CA VAL A 438 9.29 -21.81 18.81
C VAL A 438 10.74 -21.48 18.45
N VAL A 439 10.94 -20.97 17.25
CA VAL A 439 12.28 -20.80 16.65
C VAL A 439 12.45 -19.38 16.13
N HIS A 440 13.64 -18.81 16.30
CA HIS A 440 14.05 -17.66 15.52
C HIS A 440 14.72 -18.12 14.22
N THR A 441 14.28 -17.62 13.08
CA THR A 441 14.82 -17.99 11.77
C THR A 441 14.77 -16.81 10.78
N PRO A 442 15.69 -16.74 9.81
CA PRO A 442 15.48 -15.97 8.59
C PRO A 442 14.23 -16.45 7.83
N TRP A 443 13.49 -15.54 7.21
CA TRP A 443 12.24 -15.83 6.50
C TRP A 443 12.45 -16.58 5.18
N ASP A 444 13.58 -16.38 4.51
CA ASP A 444 13.95 -17.11 3.30
C ASP A 444 14.19 -18.62 3.54
N VAL A 445 14.36 -19.02 4.81
CA VAL A 445 14.51 -20.42 5.22
C VAL A 445 13.18 -21.14 5.31
N LEU A 446 12.11 -20.47 5.74
CA LEU A 446 10.82 -21.11 6.02
C LEU A 446 10.20 -21.81 4.79
N PRO A 447 10.24 -21.26 3.55
CA PRO A 447 9.74 -21.96 2.36
C PRO A 447 10.46 -23.27 2.07
N ARG A 448 11.73 -23.38 2.49
CA ARG A 448 12.49 -24.65 2.40
C ARG A 448 12.06 -25.63 3.49
N ILE A 449 11.77 -25.14 4.70
CA ILE A 449 11.28 -25.95 5.82
C ILE A 449 9.87 -26.47 5.55
N GLU A 450 9.00 -25.68 4.93
CA GLU A 450 7.67 -26.11 4.48
C GLU A 450 7.72 -27.31 3.51
N LYS A 451 8.77 -27.37 2.69
CA LYS A 451 8.99 -28.49 1.75
C LYS A 451 9.63 -29.72 2.40
N ASP A 452 10.14 -29.59 3.63
CA ASP A 452 10.78 -30.69 4.35
C ASP A 452 9.73 -31.49 5.14
N LYS A 453 9.65 -32.80 4.88
CA LYS A 453 8.68 -33.71 5.50
C LYS A 453 8.84 -33.86 7.02
N ASN A 454 9.97 -33.40 7.57
CA ASN A 454 10.25 -33.48 9.00
C ASN A 454 9.59 -32.36 9.82
N PHE A 455 8.95 -31.38 9.16
CA PHE A 455 8.40 -30.19 9.78
C PHE A 455 7.03 -29.82 9.18
N VAL A 456 6.23 -29.12 9.95
CA VAL A 456 5.04 -28.40 9.49
C VAL A 456 5.15 -26.98 10.01
N VAL A 457 5.24 -25.99 9.12
CA VAL A 457 5.29 -24.58 9.52
C VAL A 457 3.87 -24.12 9.84
N VAL A 458 3.65 -23.64 11.06
CA VAL A 458 2.34 -23.14 11.52
C VAL A 458 2.24 -21.63 11.34
N THR A 459 3.38 -20.93 11.37
CA THR A 459 3.43 -19.50 11.08
C THR A 459 3.05 -19.22 9.63
N THR A 460 1.85 -18.69 9.43
CA THR A 460 1.33 -18.30 8.12
C THR A 460 1.68 -16.85 7.76
N GLU A 461 1.96 -16.00 8.75
CA GLU A 461 2.25 -14.58 8.56
C GLU A 461 3.76 -14.29 8.57
N TYR A 462 4.48 -14.73 7.53
CA TYR A 462 5.85 -14.27 7.28
C TYR A 462 5.99 -13.73 5.84
N PRO A 463 6.89 -12.76 5.58
CA PRO A 463 7.08 -12.18 4.25
C PRO A 463 7.60 -13.23 3.25
N HIS A 464 6.76 -13.59 2.26
CA HIS A 464 7.12 -14.47 1.15
C HIS A 464 7.48 -13.64 -0.08
N GLU A 465 8.73 -13.21 -0.22
CA GLU A 465 9.17 -12.55 -1.46
C GLU A 465 10.45 -13.19 -2.01
N GLU A 466 10.29 -14.08 -2.99
CA GLU A 466 11.39 -14.49 -3.87
C GLU A 466 11.75 -13.32 -4.80
N LEU A 467 12.81 -12.58 -4.45
CA LEU A 467 13.37 -11.54 -5.30
C LEU A 467 14.19 -12.16 -6.45
N ARG A 468 14.18 -11.51 -7.62
CA ARG A 468 14.97 -11.86 -8.82
C ARG A 468 15.92 -10.73 -9.25
N PRO A 469 16.95 -10.36 -8.45
CA PRO A 469 17.80 -9.20 -8.75
C PRO A 469 18.54 -9.25 -10.08
N HIS A 470 18.87 -10.46 -10.53
CA HIS A 470 19.57 -10.70 -11.80
C HIS A 470 18.74 -10.31 -13.05
N LYS A 471 17.43 -10.06 -12.90
CA LYS A 471 16.51 -9.71 -13.99
C LYS A 471 16.27 -8.20 -14.14
N ILE A 472 16.94 -7.35 -13.34
CA ILE A 472 16.76 -5.88 -13.38
C ILE A 472 16.99 -5.28 -14.77
N GLY A 473 17.95 -5.80 -15.54
CA GLY A 473 18.22 -5.33 -16.90
C GLY A 473 17.05 -5.55 -17.85
N TRP A 474 16.39 -6.72 -17.77
CA TRP A 474 15.20 -7.03 -18.56
C TRP A 474 14.01 -6.17 -18.15
N ALA A 475 13.80 -5.98 -16.85
CA ALA A 475 12.72 -5.12 -16.35
C ALA A 475 12.90 -3.66 -16.83
N MET A 476 14.10 -3.10 -16.70
CA MET A 476 14.39 -1.74 -17.16
C MET A 476 14.29 -1.61 -18.68
N LEU A 477 14.68 -2.63 -19.44
CA LEU A 477 14.55 -2.64 -20.90
C LEU A 477 13.08 -2.55 -21.33
N PHE A 478 12.21 -3.44 -20.81
CA PHE A 478 10.81 -3.46 -21.20
C PHE A 478 10.01 -2.29 -20.65
N PHE A 479 10.36 -1.78 -19.47
CA PHE A 479 9.84 -0.52 -18.97
C PHE A 479 10.24 0.65 -19.89
N GLY A 480 11.50 0.71 -20.31
CA GLY A 480 12.00 1.71 -21.25
C GLY A 480 11.34 1.63 -22.63
N ILE A 481 11.06 0.42 -23.14
CA ILE A 481 10.33 0.21 -24.40
C ILE A 481 8.90 0.73 -24.28
N ALA A 482 8.18 0.37 -23.21
CA ALA A 482 6.82 0.87 -22.97
C ALA A 482 6.80 2.41 -22.91
N LEU A 483 7.71 3.01 -22.14
CA LEU A 483 7.81 4.47 -22.05
C LEU A 483 8.15 5.10 -23.41
N SER A 484 9.08 4.52 -24.17
CA SER A 484 9.45 5.02 -25.49
C SER A 484 8.26 4.97 -26.46
N MET A 485 7.46 3.91 -26.42
CA MET A 485 6.23 3.83 -27.21
C MET A 485 5.23 4.92 -26.82
N VAL A 486 5.02 5.17 -25.52
CA VAL A 486 4.11 6.23 -25.07
C VAL A 486 4.59 7.63 -25.48
N LEU A 487 5.90 7.86 -25.58
CA LEU A 487 6.47 9.18 -25.88
C LEU A 487 6.66 9.50 -27.35
N PHE A 488 6.98 8.49 -28.15
CA PHE A 488 7.39 8.68 -29.55
C PHE A 488 6.38 8.13 -30.56
N THR A 489 5.24 7.57 -30.11
CA THR A 489 4.23 7.01 -30.99
C THR A 489 2.82 7.40 -30.56
N ASP A 490 1.89 7.47 -31.52
CA ASP A 490 0.47 7.75 -31.29
C ASP A 490 -0.34 6.47 -30.97
N ILE A 491 0.33 5.38 -30.58
CA ILE A 491 -0.32 4.12 -30.23
C ILE A 491 -1.11 4.31 -28.92
N ARG A 492 -2.25 3.60 -28.80
CA ARG A 492 -3.04 3.59 -27.56
C ARG A 492 -2.15 3.26 -26.36
N LEU A 493 -2.28 4.08 -25.31
CA LEU A 493 -1.57 3.93 -24.04
C LEU A 493 -1.57 2.49 -23.51
N SER A 494 -2.72 1.81 -23.58
CA SER A 494 -2.88 0.42 -23.17
C SER A 494 -1.95 -0.55 -23.92
N VAL A 495 -1.81 -0.40 -25.23
CA VAL A 495 -0.97 -1.27 -26.06
C VAL A 495 0.51 -1.04 -25.76
N ALA A 496 0.91 0.23 -25.62
CA ALA A 496 2.29 0.59 -25.27
C ALA A 496 2.71 0.01 -23.91
N LEU A 497 1.86 0.17 -22.88
CA LEU A 497 2.13 -0.34 -21.54
C LEU A 497 2.04 -1.87 -21.47
N LEU A 498 1.07 -2.49 -22.14
CA LEU A 498 0.92 -3.94 -22.15
C LEU A 498 2.09 -4.63 -22.86
N THR A 499 2.71 -3.96 -23.84
CA THR A 499 3.95 -4.45 -24.47
C THR A 499 5.08 -4.58 -23.45
N GLY A 500 5.26 -3.58 -22.57
CA GLY A 500 6.24 -3.66 -21.49
C GLY A 500 5.90 -4.72 -20.45
N ALA A 501 4.64 -4.77 -20.02
CA ALA A 501 4.15 -5.78 -19.07
C ALA A 501 4.38 -7.21 -19.59
N MET A 502 4.01 -7.49 -20.84
CA MET A 502 4.17 -8.80 -21.43
C MET A 502 5.65 -9.15 -21.67
N GLY A 503 6.48 -8.16 -22.01
CA GLY A 503 7.93 -8.35 -22.08
C GLY A 503 8.55 -8.78 -20.75
N MET A 504 8.09 -8.22 -19.63
CA MET A 504 8.52 -8.65 -18.29
C MET A 504 8.10 -10.09 -17.98
N VAL A 505 6.90 -10.51 -18.40
CA VAL A 505 6.44 -11.89 -18.24
C VAL A 505 7.26 -12.85 -19.10
N LEU A 506 7.42 -12.55 -20.39
CA LEU A 506 8.14 -13.40 -21.34
C LEU A 506 9.65 -13.53 -21.02
N SER A 507 10.25 -12.52 -20.40
CA SER A 507 11.65 -12.56 -19.96
C SER A 507 11.86 -13.24 -18.59
N GLY A 508 10.77 -13.65 -17.92
CA GLY A 508 10.80 -14.28 -16.60
C GLY A 508 11.20 -13.31 -15.48
N VAL A 509 10.95 -12.00 -15.67
CA VAL A 509 10.98 -11.04 -14.55
C VAL A 509 9.83 -11.36 -13.60
N LEU A 510 8.66 -11.64 -14.16
CA LEU A 510 7.42 -11.97 -13.46
C LEU A 510 6.81 -13.24 -14.06
N ASN A 511 6.31 -14.15 -13.23
CA ASN A 511 5.50 -15.28 -13.72
C ASN A 511 4.08 -14.79 -14.05
N ILE A 512 3.34 -15.53 -14.88
CA ILE A 512 1.99 -15.09 -15.27
C ILE A 512 1.02 -15.10 -14.08
N GLU A 513 1.18 -16.03 -13.14
CA GLU A 513 0.40 -16.09 -11.91
C GLU A 513 0.65 -14.85 -11.04
N GLU A 514 1.92 -14.48 -10.87
CA GLU A 514 2.31 -13.26 -10.14
C GLU A 514 1.76 -12.00 -10.85
N ALA A 515 1.69 -12.01 -12.18
CA ALA A 515 1.07 -10.92 -12.94
C ALA A 515 -0.43 -10.82 -12.68
N TYR A 516 -1.16 -11.94 -12.59
CA TYR A 516 -2.59 -11.94 -12.25
C TYR A 516 -2.85 -11.55 -10.79
N GLU A 517 -1.98 -11.94 -9.87
CA GLU A 517 -2.04 -11.55 -8.46
C GLU A 517 -1.73 -10.05 -8.26
N ALA A 518 -0.84 -9.49 -9.07
CA ALA A 518 -0.50 -8.07 -9.03
C ALA A 518 -1.67 -7.16 -9.44
N VAL A 519 -2.65 -7.67 -10.19
CA VAL A 519 -3.79 -6.88 -10.68
C VAL A 519 -4.82 -6.70 -9.56
N SER A 520 -5.07 -5.43 -9.20
CA SER A 520 -6.18 -5.07 -8.30
C SER A 520 -7.52 -5.18 -9.01
N TRP A 521 -8.11 -6.38 -9.00
CA TRP A 521 -9.40 -6.64 -9.64
C TRP A 521 -10.53 -5.74 -9.12
N LYS A 522 -10.50 -5.36 -7.83
CA LYS A 522 -11.42 -4.36 -7.27
C LYS A 522 -11.34 -3.03 -8.02
N THR A 523 -10.13 -2.57 -8.31
CA THR A 523 -9.91 -1.33 -9.07
C THR A 523 -10.40 -1.47 -10.51
N VAL A 524 -10.09 -2.59 -11.17
CA VAL A 524 -10.56 -2.90 -12.53
C VAL A 524 -12.09 -2.84 -12.63
N PHE A 525 -12.79 -3.57 -11.75
CA PHE A 525 -14.25 -3.59 -11.73
C PHE A 525 -14.86 -2.23 -11.38
N LEU A 526 -14.26 -1.49 -10.45
CA LEU A 526 -14.69 -0.14 -10.09
C LEU A 526 -14.65 0.82 -11.29
N LEU A 527 -13.52 0.85 -12.02
CA LEU A 527 -13.34 1.72 -13.18
C LEU A 527 -14.29 1.32 -14.31
N ALA A 528 -14.30 0.04 -14.68
CA ALA A 528 -15.09 -0.47 -15.79
C ALA A 528 -16.59 -0.27 -15.58
N SER A 529 -17.07 -0.47 -14.35
CA SER A 529 -18.51 -0.41 -14.04
C SER A 529 -19.06 1.02 -13.90
N LEU A 530 -18.20 2.02 -13.73
CA LEU A 530 -18.64 3.42 -13.59
C LEU A 530 -18.66 4.19 -14.92
N ILE A 531 -17.92 3.76 -15.95
CA ILE A 531 -17.95 4.39 -17.27
C ILE A 531 -19.39 4.46 -17.84
N PRO A 532 -20.23 3.41 -17.75
CA PRO A 532 -21.63 3.46 -18.20
C PRO A 532 -22.48 4.49 -17.45
N LEU A 533 -22.18 4.76 -16.18
CA LEU A 533 -22.87 5.78 -15.41
C LEU A 533 -22.55 7.18 -15.95
N GLY A 534 -21.28 7.44 -16.30
CA GLY A 534 -20.88 8.68 -16.99
C GLY A 534 -21.61 8.83 -18.32
N LEU A 535 -21.73 7.74 -19.09
CA LEU A 535 -22.48 7.73 -20.35
C LEU A 535 -23.97 8.07 -20.13
N ALA A 536 -24.62 7.47 -19.13
CA ALA A 536 -26.02 7.76 -18.80
C ALA A 536 -26.23 9.23 -18.41
N VAL A 537 -25.29 9.80 -17.64
CA VAL A 537 -25.33 11.21 -17.20
C VAL A 537 -25.21 12.18 -18.39
N GLU A 538 -24.41 11.84 -19.41
CA GLU A 538 -24.28 12.63 -20.64
C GLU A 538 -25.48 12.46 -21.59
N THR A 539 -25.84 11.21 -21.94
CA THR A 539 -26.85 10.95 -22.98
C THR A 539 -28.26 11.39 -22.58
N THR A 540 -28.56 11.41 -21.28
CA THR A 540 -29.85 11.89 -20.76
C THR A 540 -29.93 13.41 -20.61
N GLY A 541 -28.82 14.14 -20.83
CA GLY A 541 -28.75 15.58 -20.59
C GLY A 541 -28.68 15.97 -19.12
N THR A 542 -28.52 15.00 -18.20
CA THR A 542 -28.41 15.25 -16.76
C THR A 542 -27.21 16.15 -16.44
N ALA A 543 -26.06 15.91 -17.08
CA ALA A 543 -24.86 16.73 -16.87
C ALA A 543 -25.11 18.22 -17.20
N LYS A 544 -25.74 18.49 -18.35
CA LYS A 544 -26.10 19.82 -18.80
C LYS A 544 -27.09 20.49 -17.83
N TRP A 545 -28.12 19.77 -17.41
CA TRP A 545 -29.11 20.30 -16.47
C TRP A 545 -28.46 20.69 -15.13
N ILE A 546 -27.61 19.83 -14.55
CA ILE A 546 -26.91 20.16 -13.29
C ILE A 546 -25.99 21.38 -13.50
N ALA A 547 -25.28 21.45 -14.63
CA ALA A 547 -24.44 22.59 -14.95
C ALA A 547 -25.22 23.91 -15.02
N GLU A 548 -26.40 23.92 -15.65
CA GLU A 548 -27.29 25.09 -15.70
C GLU A 548 -27.76 25.52 -14.30
N GLN A 549 -28.08 24.58 -13.41
CA GLN A 549 -28.44 24.89 -12.02
C GLN A 549 -27.26 25.50 -11.25
N VAL A 550 -26.05 24.96 -11.45
CA VAL A 550 -24.83 25.50 -10.83
C VAL A 550 -24.55 26.91 -11.33
N LEU A 551 -24.65 27.16 -12.64
CA LEU A 551 -24.43 28.47 -13.23
C LEU A 551 -25.47 29.50 -12.78
N PHE A 552 -26.73 29.08 -12.57
CA PHE A 552 -27.76 29.95 -12.00
C PHE A 552 -27.40 30.44 -10.58
N VAL A 553 -26.81 29.58 -9.75
CA VAL A 553 -26.40 29.93 -8.38
C VAL A 553 -25.11 30.75 -8.37
N VAL A 554 -24.17 30.43 -9.24
CA VAL A 554 -22.83 31.04 -9.26
C VAL A 554 -22.81 32.39 -9.98
N GLY A 555 -23.75 32.65 -10.91
CA GLY A 555 -23.89 33.93 -11.61
C GLY A 555 -22.69 34.29 -12.49
N ASP A 556 -22.46 35.59 -12.71
CA ASP A 556 -21.36 36.14 -13.54
C ASP A 556 -19.98 36.12 -12.82
N MET A 557 -19.73 35.12 -11.99
CA MET A 557 -18.43 34.99 -11.32
C MET A 557 -17.31 34.72 -12.34
N PRO A 558 -16.08 35.21 -12.11
CA PRO A 558 -14.95 34.92 -12.97
C PRO A 558 -14.72 33.42 -13.12
N ILE A 559 -14.32 32.97 -14.31
CA ILE A 559 -14.11 31.54 -14.65
C ILE A 559 -13.23 30.82 -13.62
N TRP A 560 -12.17 31.46 -13.12
CA TRP A 560 -11.28 30.87 -12.12
C TRP A 560 -11.97 30.58 -10.78
N VAL A 561 -13.00 31.35 -10.40
CA VAL A 561 -13.81 31.12 -9.19
C VAL A 561 -14.69 29.89 -9.37
N ILE A 562 -15.30 29.74 -10.55
CA ILE A 562 -16.12 28.58 -10.90
C ILE A 562 -15.24 27.32 -10.91
N GLN A 563 -14.06 27.40 -11.54
CA GLN A 563 -13.08 26.32 -11.57
C GLN A 563 -12.60 25.95 -10.16
N LEU A 564 -12.32 26.94 -9.29
CA LEU A 564 -11.95 26.71 -7.89
C LEU A 564 -13.09 26.04 -7.11
N ALA A 565 -14.33 26.46 -7.31
CA ALA A 565 -15.50 25.84 -6.68
C ALA A 565 -15.63 24.36 -7.08
N VAL A 566 -15.44 24.05 -8.37
CA VAL A 566 -15.41 22.67 -8.88
C VAL A 566 -14.24 21.88 -8.29
N ALA A 567 -13.06 22.47 -8.15
CA ALA A 567 -11.91 21.83 -7.51
C ALA A 567 -12.13 21.52 -6.02
N ILE A 568 -12.77 22.45 -5.28
CA ILE A 568 -13.14 22.26 -3.88
C ILE A 568 -14.19 21.15 -3.77
N LEU A 569 -15.18 21.14 -4.68
CA LEU A 569 -16.19 20.09 -4.75
C LEU A 569 -15.54 18.72 -4.99
N ALA A 570 -14.63 18.62 -5.96
CA ALA A 570 -13.88 17.39 -6.24
C ALA A 570 -13.04 16.92 -5.05
N THR A 571 -12.40 17.86 -4.35
CA THR A 571 -11.66 17.59 -3.10
C THR A 571 -12.61 17.06 -2.02
N PHE A 572 -13.79 17.64 -1.86
CA PHE A 572 -14.76 17.19 -0.86
C PHE A 572 -15.29 15.79 -1.17
N PHE A 573 -15.65 15.53 -2.43
CA PHE A 573 -16.16 14.22 -2.84
C PHE A 573 -15.12 13.12 -2.63
N THR A 574 -13.83 13.35 -2.90
CA THR A 574 -12.76 12.36 -2.65
C THR A 574 -12.51 12.05 -1.15
N LEU A 575 -13.02 12.88 -0.23
CA LEU A 575 -13.01 12.54 1.20
C LEU A 575 -14.06 11.50 1.57
N VAL A 576 -15.11 11.41 0.76
CA VAL A 576 -16.33 10.65 1.04
C VAL A 576 -16.42 9.42 0.13
N MET A 577 -15.86 9.47 -1.07
CA MET A 577 -15.89 8.39 -2.06
C MET A 577 -14.49 8.07 -2.58
N SER A 578 -14.37 7.00 -3.37
CA SER A 578 -13.11 6.69 -4.05
C SER A 578 -12.71 7.78 -5.07
N ASN A 579 -11.43 8.06 -5.20
CA ASN A 579 -10.89 9.05 -6.16
C ASN A 579 -11.38 8.77 -7.60
N VAL A 580 -11.47 7.49 -7.95
CA VAL A 580 -12.01 7.03 -9.24
C VAL A 580 -13.48 7.41 -9.38
N GLY A 581 -14.31 7.03 -8.40
CA GLY A 581 -15.73 7.36 -8.43
C GLY A 581 -15.98 8.86 -8.53
N ALA A 582 -15.24 9.66 -7.76
CA ALA A 582 -15.35 11.12 -7.80
C ALA A 582 -15.05 11.66 -9.19
N THR A 583 -14.00 11.14 -9.83
CA THR A 583 -13.57 11.58 -11.16
C THR A 583 -14.61 11.24 -12.23
N VAL A 584 -15.13 10.01 -12.22
CA VAL A 584 -16.13 9.57 -13.21
C VAL A 584 -17.43 10.38 -13.13
N LEU A 585 -17.85 10.77 -11.92
CA LEU A 585 -19.04 11.60 -11.74
C LEU A 585 -18.80 13.08 -12.08
N LEU A 586 -17.69 13.64 -11.63
CA LEU A 586 -17.47 15.09 -11.67
C LEU A 586 -16.88 15.59 -12.97
N VAL A 587 -16.17 14.76 -13.75
CA VAL A 587 -15.59 15.21 -15.03
C VAL A 587 -16.68 15.60 -16.04
N PRO A 588 -17.70 14.76 -16.34
CA PRO A 588 -18.80 15.16 -17.23
C PRO A 588 -19.51 16.44 -16.78
N LEU A 589 -19.72 16.56 -15.46
CA LEU A 589 -20.31 17.75 -14.86
C LEU A 589 -19.44 18.99 -15.08
N ALA A 590 -18.14 18.90 -14.81
CA ALA A 590 -17.21 20.01 -14.97
C ALA A 590 -17.05 20.45 -16.42
N VAL A 591 -17.08 19.50 -17.37
CA VAL A 591 -17.10 19.78 -18.82
C VAL A 591 -18.32 20.63 -19.17
N ASN A 592 -19.51 20.24 -18.73
CA ASN A 592 -20.74 20.96 -19.02
C ASN A 592 -20.79 22.34 -18.32
N ILE A 593 -20.29 22.46 -17.08
CA ILE A 593 -20.14 23.75 -16.39
C ILE A 593 -19.21 24.67 -17.17
N ALA A 594 -18.08 24.17 -17.67
CA ALA A 594 -17.13 24.95 -18.44
C ALA A 594 -17.75 25.48 -19.73
N ILE A 595 -18.48 24.64 -20.47
CA ILE A 595 -19.16 25.04 -21.70
C ILE A 595 -20.18 26.15 -21.42
N GLY A 596 -21.00 25.98 -20.38
CA GLY A 596 -21.99 27.00 -20.00
C GLY A 596 -21.37 28.30 -19.47
N ALA A 597 -20.18 28.23 -18.87
CA ALA A 597 -19.40 29.39 -18.43
C ALA A 597 -18.54 30.03 -19.55
N GLY A 598 -18.53 29.47 -20.77
CA GLY A 598 -17.65 29.92 -21.85
C GLY A 598 -16.15 29.65 -21.61
N ALA A 599 -15.82 28.68 -20.76
CA ALA A 599 -14.47 28.28 -20.41
C ALA A 599 -14.00 27.05 -21.21
N ASN A 600 -12.71 26.72 -21.14
CA ASN A 600 -12.17 25.53 -21.79
C ASN A 600 -12.59 24.25 -21.02
N PRO A 601 -13.41 23.36 -21.62
CA PRO A 601 -13.90 22.15 -20.94
C PRO A 601 -12.80 21.13 -20.61
N ALA A 602 -11.75 21.03 -21.43
CA ALA A 602 -10.64 20.11 -21.17
C ALA A 602 -9.87 20.50 -19.89
N VAL A 603 -9.74 21.81 -19.63
CA VAL A 603 -9.08 22.36 -18.43
C VAL A 603 -9.91 22.09 -17.17
N PHE A 604 -11.25 22.18 -17.25
CA PHE A 604 -12.13 21.83 -16.14
C PHE A 604 -12.13 20.32 -15.85
N ALA A 605 -12.15 19.49 -16.90
CA ALA A 605 -11.99 18.04 -16.76
C ALA A 605 -10.66 17.68 -16.07
N LEU A 606 -9.56 18.31 -16.50
CA LEU A 606 -8.25 18.14 -15.89
C LEU A 606 -8.22 18.62 -14.43
N THR A 607 -8.88 19.75 -14.14
CA THR A 607 -9.01 20.28 -12.77
C THR A 607 -9.64 19.26 -11.85
N VAL A 608 -10.72 18.62 -12.27
CA VAL A 608 -11.36 17.56 -11.49
C VAL A 608 -10.41 16.37 -11.29
N ALA A 609 -9.80 15.86 -12.36
CA ALA A 609 -8.94 14.67 -12.25
C ALA A 609 -7.72 14.87 -11.34
N ILE A 610 -7.14 16.08 -11.30
CA ILE A 610 -6.07 16.42 -10.36
C ILE A 610 -6.65 16.64 -8.95
N ALA A 611 -7.74 17.40 -8.81
CA ALA A 611 -8.34 17.73 -7.51
C ALA A 611 -8.87 16.50 -6.76
N THR A 612 -9.34 15.46 -7.45
CA THR A 612 -9.76 14.19 -6.81
C THR A 612 -8.59 13.42 -6.20
N SER A 613 -7.34 13.78 -6.51
CA SER A 613 -6.14 13.24 -5.85
C SER A 613 -5.78 13.98 -4.55
N ASN A 614 -6.50 15.06 -4.19
CA ASN A 614 -6.31 15.84 -2.97
C ASN A 614 -6.90 15.14 -1.72
N SER A 615 -6.42 13.95 -1.40
CA SER A 615 -6.96 13.09 -0.34
C SER A 615 -6.05 13.08 0.91
N PHE A 616 -5.66 14.25 1.43
CA PHE A 616 -4.69 14.35 2.54
C PHE A 616 -5.32 14.47 3.94
N LEU A 617 -6.58 14.90 4.04
CA LEU A 617 -7.24 15.22 5.31
C LEU A 617 -7.56 13.98 6.16
N ILE A 618 -8.00 12.89 5.51
CA ILE A 618 -8.47 11.66 6.16
C ILE A 618 -7.75 10.48 5.51
N PRO A 619 -7.40 9.40 6.25
CA PRO A 619 -6.72 8.23 5.71
C PRO A 619 -7.63 7.31 4.88
N THR A 620 -8.50 7.85 4.03
CA THR A 620 -9.33 7.09 3.07
C THR A 620 -8.52 6.64 1.85
N HIS A 621 -7.52 7.43 1.44
CA HIS A 621 -6.62 7.05 0.38
C HIS A 621 -5.76 5.85 0.80
N GLN A 622 -5.64 4.83 -0.06
CA GLN A 622 -4.95 3.57 0.25
C GLN A 622 -3.51 3.78 0.75
N VAL A 623 -2.77 4.78 0.23
CA VAL A 623 -1.43 5.14 0.74
C VAL A 623 -1.48 5.64 2.20
N ASN A 624 -2.44 6.49 2.53
CA ASN A 624 -2.57 7.03 3.88
C ASN A 624 -3.00 5.94 4.87
N ALA A 625 -3.89 5.04 4.45
CA ALA A 625 -4.27 3.86 5.23
C ALA A 625 -3.06 2.94 5.48
N LEU A 626 -2.24 2.71 4.45
CA LEU A 626 -1.04 1.86 4.54
C LEU A 626 -0.01 2.38 5.55
N ILE A 627 0.22 3.70 5.59
CA ILE A 627 1.18 4.29 6.53
C ILE A 627 0.61 4.51 7.93
N MET A 628 -0.72 4.51 8.09
CA MET A 628 -1.38 4.81 9.36
C MET A 628 -1.01 3.79 10.45
N GLY A 629 -1.07 2.49 10.12
CA GLY A 629 -0.75 1.41 11.05
C GLY A 629 0.71 1.43 11.53
N PRO A 630 1.70 1.27 10.63
CA PRO A 630 3.12 1.21 10.98
C PRO A 630 3.67 2.46 11.67
N ALA A 631 3.06 3.64 11.45
CA ALA A 631 3.45 4.89 12.09
C ALA A 631 2.71 5.20 13.40
N GLY A 632 1.65 4.45 13.71
CA GLY A 632 0.73 4.76 14.80
C GLY A 632 -0.01 6.09 14.63
N TYR A 633 -0.28 6.52 13.39
CA TYR A 633 -0.99 7.79 13.14
C TYR A 633 -2.46 7.71 13.52
N ARG A 634 -3.00 8.85 13.97
CA ARG A 634 -4.43 9.05 14.18
C ARG A 634 -5.00 9.97 13.11
N VAL A 635 -6.32 9.95 12.93
CA VAL A 635 -7.02 10.86 12.00
C VAL A 635 -6.68 12.33 12.30
N ALA A 636 -6.47 12.69 13.57
CA ALA A 636 -6.06 14.04 13.97
C ALA A 636 -4.69 14.46 13.39
N ASP A 637 -3.75 13.51 13.23
CA ASP A 637 -2.44 13.79 12.64
C ASP A 637 -2.58 14.09 11.15
N PHE A 638 -3.43 13.35 10.44
CA PHE A 638 -3.77 13.62 9.04
C PHE A 638 -4.51 14.94 8.87
N MET A 639 -5.47 15.26 9.73
CA MET A 639 -6.17 16.56 9.65
C MET A 639 -5.21 17.74 9.82
N ARG A 640 -4.24 17.62 10.73
CA ARG A 640 -3.25 18.67 10.99
C ARG A 640 -2.29 18.86 9.80
N ALA A 641 -1.73 17.77 9.30
CA ALA A 641 -0.75 17.83 8.22
C ALA A 641 -1.39 18.00 6.84
N GLY A 642 -2.45 17.26 6.61
CA GLY A 642 -3.26 17.25 5.41
C GLY A 642 -4.03 18.54 5.20
N GLY A 643 -4.53 19.20 6.26
CA GLY A 643 -5.26 20.46 6.10
C GLY A 643 -4.45 21.55 5.41
N ILE A 644 -3.21 21.76 5.86
CA ILE A 644 -2.31 22.72 5.22
C ILE A 644 -1.94 22.25 3.80
N MET A 645 -1.64 20.95 3.65
CA MET A 645 -1.27 20.40 2.34
C MET A 645 -2.40 20.51 1.32
N THR A 646 -3.67 20.32 1.71
CA THR A 646 -4.85 20.45 0.85
C THR A 646 -5.03 21.87 0.36
N VAL A 647 -4.81 22.88 1.21
CA VAL A 647 -4.85 24.29 0.80
C VAL A 647 -3.70 24.62 -0.15
N LEU A 648 -2.48 24.16 0.16
CA LEU A 648 -1.32 24.33 -0.71
C LEU A 648 -1.54 23.64 -2.06
N PHE A 649 -2.09 22.43 -2.06
CA PHE A 649 -2.41 21.66 -3.26
C PHE A 649 -3.35 22.44 -4.16
N LEU A 650 -4.50 22.91 -3.64
CA LEU A 650 -5.48 23.67 -4.42
C LEU A 650 -4.88 24.98 -4.94
N THR A 651 -4.13 25.69 -4.11
CA THR A 651 -3.52 26.98 -4.49
C THR A 651 -2.50 26.79 -5.62
N VAL A 652 -1.57 25.84 -5.47
CA VAL A 652 -0.53 25.57 -6.46
C VAL A 652 -1.13 25.00 -7.75
N MET A 653 -2.07 24.06 -7.63
CA MET A 653 -2.77 23.50 -8.77
C MET A 653 -3.47 24.60 -9.57
N MET A 654 -4.28 25.45 -8.93
CA MET A 654 -5.01 26.52 -9.62
C MET A 654 -4.06 27.55 -10.25
N LEU A 655 -2.98 27.91 -9.55
CA LEU A 655 -1.99 28.86 -10.05
C LEU A 655 -1.26 28.31 -11.29
N VAL A 656 -0.76 27.07 -11.23
CA VAL A 656 -0.05 26.47 -12.36
C VAL A 656 -1.00 26.19 -13.53
N MET A 657 -2.24 25.75 -13.24
CA MET A 657 -3.27 25.58 -14.26
C MET A 657 -3.50 26.88 -15.02
N ASN A 658 -3.66 28.02 -14.33
CA ASN A 658 -3.87 29.32 -14.95
C ASN A 658 -2.65 29.87 -15.72
N LEU A 659 -1.43 29.50 -15.30
CA LEU A 659 -0.20 29.94 -15.99
C LEU A 659 0.12 29.12 -17.24
N VAL A 660 -0.28 27.84 -17.26
CA VAL A 660 0.08 26.89 -18.33
C VAL A 660 -1.03 26.74 -19.37
N PHE A 661 -2.29 26.84 -18.96
CA PHE A 661 -3.49 26.67 -19.79
C PHE A 661 -4.39 27.89 -19.71
#